data_AF-A0A3S3R597-F1
#
_entry.id   AF-A0A3S3R597-F1
#
_cell.length_a   1.000
_cell.length_b   1.000
_cell.length_c   1.000
_cell.angle_alpha   90.00
_cell.angle_beta   90.00
_cell.angle_gamma   90.00
#
_symmetry.space_group_name_H-M   'P 1'
#
loop_
_entity.id
_entity.type
_entity.pdbx_description
1 polymer ?
#
loop_
_entity_poly.entity_id
_entity_poly.type
_entity_poly.pdbx_seq_one_letter_code
_entity_poly.pdbx_strand_id
1 'polypeptide(L)'
;MFKRSFVAHLSLVLFLCCLLFTAPAAESHTLIHGDMGTVGGTASSSSYTLQTTSMFPWKQEASTDYWHHLAVTALNNGIDYRDSLLLLGSTPGTDTPQGRMLLDPTLNYEDEGFIAFLDTDQDGWPDSFTLSNDLEESLRTAIATFAYELYIGYPDAETNLRDAIKNLSSIYLMLGDEFLIDALEWRFSSDTLGLEEKIDEQIMLLIKARLCYDSAVNVFINGFSPAVGTALYVSDYFDATLFNLFHLAVERLSTAQREQTAKILVRDMAPGSADDARAQAADVLRPAYTNTYLLTAALGQREGANFLAYGGDRLHNALQSLQNQAAIYTRGLNPLGFDDRYVPMQDFTEVLYPNARASYTTATSSYGAFEAEKRDFDHIVEQLRATHNSLATNMYREKLASLTGLPLNSSFNSFAIAGNELHDCDPDDANFPSCVSSKTSGVLGAKYSRLRDAQLRIDSVELRKENIYAKIEMENKRFNNLLRLEHITFTQQSQALDEYVVKMKDAKTKTKQNTRENGEKTKRYITSYNLVDEPTQFSSEKEKKTLEILSNYKIVHMETEHEVALMHLLHQAAEVDIDLDLAIEMYNSTAQDFDTALVERDNLVYLAKTAEEYYTYNDSQIRDKVVETRILRSEAALNFARDLNTALLRSYLAAKALEYKYLTPLENISLDGGQSLDINDLYRIQTPHDLDVFLNDLSNYDTGCAWGAVSERLYRISLAKDILGLTDDYLESLGALTNSAKEQLRRERVQAFLADKIDADSNDLSFPFSISLADEGIARYSKYNVKIWWGTASPPCDPVEAKGIAVKITTLQPADLEPYVTLKLTGSQTFWNENKEVLEYVPVSKYLNMQSIGTDSSVVTTGSFDAFVYTDPRDVNMNQWSNSFKGRSLASSSWEIVIEDFSSGVDIDWDQVTDITFFMDTMAMTLP
;
A
#
# COMPACT_ATOMS: atom_id res chain seq x y z
N MET A 1 31.10 -5.54 52.09
CA MET A 1 30.87 -6.96 51.74
C MET A 1 30.11 -7.00 50.42
N PHE A 2 30.80 -6.77 49.28
CA PHE A 2 30.32 -6.96 47.89
C PHE A 2 31.46 -6.47 46.98
N LYS A 3 32.33 -7.38 46.53
CA LYS A 3 33.32 -7.15 45.46
C LYS A 3 33.83 -8.49 44.93
N ARG A 4 32.92 -9.35 44.45
CA ARG A 4 33.25 -10.56 43.66
C ARG A 4 32.07 -10.92 42.75
N SER A 5 32.03 -10.31 41.56
CA SER A 5 31.26 -10.84 40.41
C SER A 5 31.70 -10.28 39.05
N PHE A 6 32.56 -9.25 39.02
CA PHE A 6 32.95 -8.62 37.74
C PHE A 6 34.15 -9.28 37.03
N VAL A 7 34.87 -10.21 37.67
CA VAL A 7 36.11 -10.81 37.10
C VAL A 7 35.83 -12.13 36.36
N ALA A 8 34.66 -12.74 36.51
CA ALA A 8 34.39 -14.07 35.93
C ALA A 8 33.95 -14.04 34.44
N HIS A 9 33.46 -12.92 33.92
CA HIS A 9 32.98 -12.85 32.52
C HIS A 9 34.06 -12.42 31.50
N LEU A 10 35.12 -11.71 31.94
CA LEU A 10 36.17 -11.26 31.03
C LEU A 10 37.19 -12.36 30.68
N SER A 11 37.36 -13.37 31.56
CA SER A 11 38.32 -14.46 31.35
C SER A 11 37.81 -15.55 30.39
N LEU A 12 36.50 -15.66 30.15
CA LEU A 12 35.93 -16.65 29.22
C LEU A 12 36.04 -16.20 27.75
N VAL A 13 35.95 -14.89 27.50
CA VAL A 13 36.04 -14.31 26.14
C VAL A 13 37.50 -14.24 25.65
N LEU A 14 38.47 -14.03 26.55
CA LEU A 14 39.89 -14.01 26.21
C LEU A 14 40.49 -15.42 26.00
N PHE A 15 39.87 -16.48 26.53
CA PHE A 15 40.35 -17.85 26.34
C PHE A 15 39.88 -18.47 25.01
N LEU A 16 38.75 -18.00 24.44
CA LEU A 16 38.29 -18.46 23.12
C LEU A 16 39.04 -17.79 21.95
N CYS A 17 39.54 -16.56 22.10
CA CYS A 17 40.25 -15.86 21.01
C CYS A 17 41.70 -16.35 20.78
N CYS A 18 42.32 -17.05 21.73
CA CYS A 18 43.72 -17.51 21.61
C CYS A 18 43.90 -18.89 20.94
N LEU A 19 42.82 -19.59 20.56
CA LEU A 19 42.90 -20.94 19.97
C LEU A 19 42.76 -20.97 18.43
N LEU A 20 42.65 -19.81 17.75
CA LEU A 20 42.35 -19.74 16.31
C LEU A 20 43.51 -19.30 15.39
N PHE A 21 44.76 -19.28 15.86
CA PHE A 21 45.91 -18.92 15.01
C PHE A 21 47.08 -19.92 15.09
N THR A 22 47.01 -21.02 14.32
CA THR A 22 48.16 -21.68 13.66
C THR A 22 47.67 -22.52 12.46
N ALA A 23 48.30 -22.35 11.29
CA ALA A 23 48.01 -23.04 10.01
C ALA A 23 48.77 -24.38 9.88
N PRO A 24 48.78 -25.07 8.70
CA PRO A 24 47.70 -25.83 8.07
C PRO A 24 48.11 -27.31 7.83
N ALA A 25 47.17 -28.27 7.89
CA ALA A 25 47.36 -29.60 7.29
C ALA A 25 46.04 -30.36 7.13
N ALA A 26 45.94 -31.08 6.02
CA ALA A 26 44.84 -31.96 5.67
C ALA A 26 44.70 -33.13 6.67
N GLU A 27 43.45 -33.46 7.03
CA GLU A 27 42.84 -34.79 6.89
C GLU A 27 41.52 -34.87 7.68
N SER A 28 40.59 -35.64 7.11
CA SER A 28 39.29 -36.10 7.61
C SER A 28 38.97 -35.95 9.10
N HIS A 29 37.83 -35.32 9.42
CA HIS A 29 37.19 -35.46 10.72
C HIS A 29 35.75 -35.97 10.63
N THR A 30 35.59 -37.11 11.28
CA THR A 30 34.38 -37.81 11.71
C THR A 30 33.47 -36.90 12.55
N LEU A 31 32.16 -36.93 12.24
CA LEU A 31 31.11 -36.34 13.06
C LEU A 31 31.06 -37.00 14.46
N ILE A 32 31.19 -36.18 15.51
CA ILE A 32 30.90 -36.56 16.89
C ILE A 32 29.44 -36.18 17.17
N HIS A 33 28.58 -37.17 17.35
CA HIS A 33 27.25 -37.01 17.94
C HIS A 33 27.38 -36.68 19.43
N GLY A 34 26.87 -35.52 19.86
CA GLY A 34 26.68 -35.18 21.26
C GLY A 34 25.21 -35.38 21.66
N ASP A 35 25.00 -36.23 22.67
CA ASP A 35 23.72 -36.63 23.23
C ASP A 35 22.88 -35.44 23.76
N MET A 36 21.59 -35.43 23.40
CA MET A 36 20.57 -34.61 24.06
C MET A 36 20.16 -35.25 25.38
N GLY A 37 20.36 -34.52 26.48
CA GLY A 37 19.83 -34.88 27.80
C GLY A 37 18.30 -34.71 27.83
N THR A 38 17.60 -35.80 28.11
CA THR A 38 16.17 -35.82 28.46
C THR A 38 15.92 -35.06 29.76
N VAL A 39 15.09 -34.00 29.70
CA VAL A 39 14.41 -33.44 30.88
C VAL A 39 12.97 -33.92 30.83
N GLY A 40 12.62 -34.82 31.75
CA GLY A 40 11.26 -35.25 32.01
C GLY A 40 10.54 -34.25 32.92
N GLY A 41 9.40 -33.76 32.46
CA GLY A 41 8.44 -32.99 33.25
C GLY A 41 7.08 -33.06 32.59
N THR A 42 6.16 -33.82 33.17
CA THR A 42 4.76 -33.96 32.75
C THR A 42 3.95 -32.74 33.20
N ALA A 43 3.38 -31.96 32.27
CA ALA A 43 2.15 -31.18 32.49
C ALA A 43 1.50 -30.71 31.17
N SER A 44 0.22 -31.08 31.05
CA SER A 44 -0.89 -30.53 30.24
C SER A 44 -0.70 -30.20 28.74
N SER A 45 -1.46 -30.97 27.97
CA SER A 45 -1.93 -30.77 26.60
C SER A 45 -2.54 -29.40 26.32
N SER A 46 -1.77 -28.54 25.63
CA SER A 46 -2.25 -27.66 24.56
C SER A 46 -1.09 -27.46 23.60
N SER A 47 -1.39 -27.63 22.32
CA SER A 47 -0.50 -27.95 21.22
C SER A 47 0.47 -26.84 20.85
N TYR A 48 1.71 -26.91 21.35
CA TYR A 48 2.87 -26.29 20.70
C TYR A 48 3.65 -27.38 19.97
N THR A 49 3.15 -27.73 18.79
CA THR A 49 3.93 -28.50 17.83
C THR A 49 4.83 -27.50 17.09
N LEU A 50 5.97 -27.15 17.68
CA LEU A 50 7.11 -26.77 16.86
C LEU A 50 7.39 -27.99 15.98
N GLN A 51 6.91 -27.96 14.74
CA GLN A 51 7.32 -28.91 13.71
C GLN A 51 8.81 -28.68 13.44
N THR A 52 9.66 -29.20 14.33
CA THR A 52 11.06 -29.51 14.00
C THR A 52 11.14 -30.57 12.89
N THR A 53 10.01 -31.18 12.51
CA THR A 53 9.83 -32.04 11.34
C THR A 53 9.65 -31.31 10.00
N SER A 54 9.38 -29.99 9.96
CA SER A 54 9.25 -29.25 8.69
C SER A 54 10.47 -28.41 8.33
N MET A 55 11.49 -28.31 9.22
CA MET A 55 12.76 -27.69 8.84
C MET A 55 13.52 -28.45 7.75
N PHE A 56 13.20 -29.72 7.49
CA PHE A 56 13.81 -30.51 6.41
C PHE A 56 12.93 -31.68 5.91
N PRO A 57 11.94 -31.49 5.02
CA PRO A 57 11.34 -32.62 4.30
C PRO A 57 12.20 -33.09 3.10
N TRP A 58 13.25 -32.37 2.74
CA TRP A 58 13.95 -32.55 1.45
C TRP A 58 15.12 -33.54 1.45
N LYS A 59 15.31 -34.30 2.53
CA LYS A 59 16.44 -35.23 2.67
C LYS A 59 16.14 -36.63 2.13
N GLN A 60 15.55 -36.72 0.94
CA GLN A 60 15.69 -37.92 0.12
C GLN A 60 16.74 -37.61 -0.94
N GLU A 61 17.80 -38.42 -0.97
CA GLU A 61 18.73 -38.50 -2.10
C GLU A 61 17.96 -39.00 -3.33
N ALA A 62 17.19 -38.11 -3.93
CA ALA A 62 16.51 -38.36 -5.17
C ALA A 62 17.54 -38.38 -6.29
N SER A 63 17.73 -39.54 -6.90
CA SER A 63 18.57 -39.69 -8.08
C SER A 63 18.09 -38.78 -9.21
N THR A 64 18.96 -38.46 -10.15
CA THR A 64 18.62 -37.73 -11.39
C THR A 64 17.42 -38.34 -12.13
N ASP A 65 17.23 -39.65 -12.05
CA ASP A 65 16.08 -40.36 -12.62
C ASP A 65 14.76 -40.02 -11.93
N TYR A 66 14.77 -39.73 -10.62
CA TYR A 66 13.57 -39.35 -9.87
C TYR A 66 13.02 -38.01 -10.35
N TRP A 67 13.89 -37.00 -10.52
CA TRP A 67 13.48 -35.67 -10.97
C TRP A 67 13.06 -35.64 -12.43
N HIS A 68 13.78 -36.39 -13.28
CA HIS A 68 13.34 -36.60 -14.66
C HIS A 68 11.98 -37.30 -14.69
N HIS A 69 11.76 -38.31 -13.85
CA HIS A 69 10.49 -39.01 -13.78
C HIS A 69 9.36 -38.12 -13.25
N LEU A 70 9.61 -37.25 -12.27
CA LEU A 70 8.61 -36.30 -11.74
C LEU A 70 8.22 -35.26 -12.80
N ALA A 71 9.20 -34.67 -13.48
CA ALA A 71 8.98 -33.70 -14.56
C ALA A 71 8.23 -34.33 -15.75
N VAL A 72 8.63 -35.55 -16.14
CA VAL A 72 7.95 -36.31 -17.22
C VAL A 72 6.54 -36.74 -16.78
N THR A 73 6.32 -37.08 -15.51
CA THR A 73 5.00 -37.45 -14.98
C THR A 73 4.05 -36.25 -14.96
N ALA A 74 4.53 -35.08 -14.53
CA ALA A 74 3.76 -33.84 -14.57
C ALA A 74 3.44 -33.41 -16.02
N LEU A 75 4.43 -33.48 -16.92
CA LEU A 75 4.22 -33.23 -18.36
C LEU A 75 3.20 -34.21 -18.97
N ASN A 76 3.28 -35.49 -18.61
CA ASN A 76 2.34 -36.52 -19.06
C ASN A 76 0.93 -36.37 -18.45
N ASN A 77 0.81 -35.69 -17.31
CA ASN A 77 -0.46 -35.31 -16.69
C ASN A 77 -1.06 -34.03 -17.28
N GLY A 78 -0.46 -33.46 -18.34
CA GLY A 78 -0.94 -32.24 -18.99
C GLY A 78 -0.57 -30.96 -18.25
N ILE A 79 0.36 -31.02 -17.28
CA ILE A 79 0.92 -29.86 -16.60
C ILE A 79 2.13 -29.41 -17.43
N ASP A 80 1.94 -28.44 -18.32
CA ASP A 80 3.05 -27.76 -18.97
C ASP A 80 3.63 -26.73 -18.00
N TYR A 81 4.84 -26.96 -17.50
CA TYR A 81 5.54 -26.03 -16.60
C TYR A 81 5.77 -24.64 -17.22
N ARG A 82 5.71 -24.52 -18.56
CA ARG A 82 5.74 -23.23 -19.25
C ARG A 82 4.42 -22.46 -19.10
N ASP A 83 3.30 -23.16 -18.95
CA ASP A 83 2.01 -22.54 -18.63
C ASP A 83 1.96 -22.06 -17.17
N SER A 84 2.71 -22.69 -16.26
CA SER A 84 2.91 -22.21 -14.88
C SER A 84 3.70 -20.89 -14.81
N LEU A 85 4.65 -20.68 -15.73
CA LEU A 85 5.35 -19.39 -15.91
C LEU A 85 4.43 -18.34 -16.56
N LEU A 86 3.53 -18.77 -17.44
CA LEU A 86 2.48 -17.91 -17.99
C LEU A 86 1.39 -17.59 -16.97
N LEU A 87 1.25 -18.25 -15.82
CA LEU A 87 0.30 -17.81 -14.78
C LEU A 87 0.81 -16.61 -13.96
N LEU A 88 2.13 -16.36 -13.95
CA LEU A 88 2.74 -15.13 -13.42
C LEU A 88 3.03 -14.08 -14.51
N GLY A 89 3.13 -14.50 -15.78
CA GLY A 89 3.37 -13.64 -16.94
C GLY A 89 2.13 -13.31 -17.79
N SER A 90 1.03 -14.06 -17.66
CA SER A 90 -0.28 -13.63 -18.15
C SER A 90 -0.74 -12.56 -17.20
N THR A 91 -0.97 -11.37 -17.73
CA THR A 91 -1.84 -10.38 -17.13
C THR A 91 -2.98 -11.13 -16.44
N PRO A 92 -3.06 -11.10 -15.10
CA PRO A 92 -4.19 -11.70 -14.44
C PRO A 92 -5.40 -11.06 -15.10
N GLY A 93 -6.30 -11.85 -15.70
CA GLY A 93 -7.48 -11.30 -16.33
C GLY A 93 -8.13 -10.33 -15.35
N THR A 94 -8.74 -9.26 -15.83
CA THR A 94 -9.44 -8.26 -14.98
C THR A 94 -10.45 -8.90 -14.02
N ASP A 95 -10.88 -10.13 -14.34
CA ASP A 95 -11.83 -10.92 -13.57
C ASP A 95 -11.17 -11.85 -12.54
N THR A 96 -9.85 -11.99 -12.55
CA THR A 96 -9.09 -12.77 -11.56
C THR A 96 -8.87 -11.94 -10.29
N PRO A 97 -8.88 -12.57 -9.09
CA PRO A 97 -8.63 -11.86 -7.83
C PRO A 97 -7.31 -11.06 -7.82
N GLN A 98 -6.25 -11.57 -8.46
CA GLN A 98 -4.96 -10.87 -8.59
C GLN A 98 -5.03 -9.63 -9.49
N GLY A 99 -5.79 -9.71 -10.59
CA GLY A 99 -6.01 -8.58 -11.50
C GLY A 99 -6.84 -7.50 -10.84
N ARG A 100 -7.90 -7.89 -10.14
CA ARG A 100 -8.72 -6.96 -9.32
C ARG A 100 -7.92 -6.36 -8.17
N MET A 101 -7.05 -7.12 -7.52
CA MET A 101 -6.18 -6.64 -6.44
C MET A 101 -5.21 -5.54 -6.89
N LEU A 102 -4.67 -5.66 -8.11
CA LEU A 102 -3.76 -4.67 -8.70
C LEU A 102 -4.49 -3.44 -9.24
N LEU A 103 -5.75 -3.60 -9.67
CA LEU A 103 -6.52 -2.57 -10.38
C LEU A 103 -7.54 -1.83 -9.49
N ASP A 104 -7.98 -2.45 -8.39
CA ASP A 104 -8.93 -1.85 -7.45
C ASP A 104 -8.46 -2.01 -5.98
N PRO A 105 -7.67 -1.04 -5.49
CA PRO A 105 -7.25 -0.90 -4.10
C PRO A 105 -8.38 -0.75 -3.07
N THR A 106 -9.62 -0.52 -3.51
CA THR A 106 -10.76 -0.33 -2.60
C THR A 106 -11.48 -1.65 -2.31
N LEU A 107 -11.07 -2.74 -2.94
CA LEU A 107 -11.63 -4.06 -2.68
C LEU A 107 -11.11 -4.60 -1.35
N ASN A 108 -12.04 -5.06 -0.51
CA ASN A 108 -11.71 -5.85 0.66
C ASN A 108 -11.22 -7.24 0.20
N TYR A 109 -9.94 -7.51 0.44
CA TYR A 109 -9.27 -8.74 0.01
C TYR A 109 -9.89 -10.02 0.59
N GLU A 110 -10.53 -9.90 1.76
CA GLU A 110 -11.25 -11.00 2.40
C GLU A 110 -12.59 -11.27 1.70
N ASP A 111 -13.33 -10.23 1.34
CA ASP A 111 -14.64 -10.35 0.68
C ASP A 111 -14.52 -10.91 -0.75
N GLU A 112 -13.40 -10.62 -1.42
CA GLU A 112 -13.09 -11.19 -2.74
C GLU A 112 -12.51 -12.62 -2.67
N GLY A 113 -12.34 -13.18 -1.46
CA GLY A 113 -11.82 -14.53 -1.25
C GLY A 113 -10.36 -14.72 -1.65
N PHE A 114 -9.60 -13.63 -1.76
CA PHE A 114 -8.18 -13.67 -2.11
C PHE A 114 -7.31 -14.12 -0.94
N ILE A 115 -7.66 -13.66 0.26
CA ILE A 115 -7.07 -14.07 1.52
C ILE A 115 -8.17 -14.58 2.45
N ALA A 116 -7.91 -15.70 3.11
CA ALA A 116 -8.77 -16.21 4.18
C ALA A 116 -7.93 -16.35 5.44
N PHE A 117 -8.23 -15.54 6.45
CA PHE A 117 -7.67 -15.69 7.78
C PHE A 117 -8.40 -16.79 8.53
N LEU A 118 -7.64 -17.65 9.19
CA LEU A 118 -8.13 -18.78 9.97
C LEU A 118 -7.73 -18.55 11.42
N ASP A 119 -8.69 -18.77 12.32
CA ASP A 119 -8.47 -18.92 13.75
C ASP A 119 -8.50 -20.42 14.03
N THR A 120 -7.34 -21.01 14.37
CA THR A 120 -7.24 -22.45 14.69
C THR A 120 -7.25 -22.78 16.18
N ASP A 121 -7.24 -21.79 17.08
CA ASP A 121 -7.15 -21.96 18.54
C ASP A 121 -8.36 -21.45 19.34
N GLN A 122 -9.39 -20.92 18.67
CA GLN A 122 -10.68 -20.46 19.22
C GLN A 122 -10.59 -19.22 20.12
N ASP A 123 -9.50 -18.47 20.08
CA ASP A 123 -9.34 -17.25 20.88
C ASP A 123 -9.98 -16.00 20.22
N GLY A 124 -10.47 -16.15 18.98
CA GLY A 124 -11.07 -15.10 18.17
C GLY A 124 -10.06 -14.32 17.33
N TRP A 125 -8.77 -14.59 17.45
CA TRP A 125 -7.69 -13.96 16.70
C TRP A 125 -7.16 -14.91 15.62
N PRO A 126 -6.77 -14.38 14.45
CA PRO A 126 -6.23 -15.23 13.39
C PRO A 126 -4.79 -15.63 13.73
N ASP A 127 -4.51 -16.93 13.66
CA ASP A 127 -3.19 -17.51 13.89
C ASP A 127 -2.51 -17.96 12.59
N SER A 128 -3.29 -18.06 11.51
CA SER A 128 -2.82 -18.42 10.17
C SER A 128 -3.68 -17.77 9.08
N PHE A 129 -3.21 -17.82 7.84
CA PHE A 129 -4.01 -17.46 6.68
C PHE A 129 -3.62 -18.30 5.47
N THR A 130 -4.54 -18.38 4.52
CA THR A 130 -4.30 -18.99 3.21
C THR A 130 -4.56 -17.95 2.13
N LEU A 131 -3.63 -17.85 1.18
CA LEU A 131 -3.91 -17.21 -0.10
C LEU A 131 -4.74 -18.15 -0.97
N SER A 132 -5.36 -17.63 -2.03
CA SER A 132 -5.97 -18.48 -3.07
C SER A 132 -4.99 -19.59 -3.48
N ASN A 133 -5.46 -20.84 -3.50
CA ASN A 133 -4.66 -22.07 -3.69
C ASN A 133 -3.59 -21.98 -4.79
N ASP A 134 -3.86 -21.22 -5.85
CA ASP A 134 -2.99 -21.09 -7.01
C ASP A 134 -1.65 -20.41 -6.71
N LEU A 135 -1.54 -19.46 -5.76
CA LEU A 135 -0.32 -18.66 -5.61
C LEU A 135 0.80 -19.36 -4.81
N GLU A 136 0.46 -20.03 -3.71
CA GLU A 136 1.45 -20.79 -2.93
C GLU A 136 1.94 -22.02 -3.73
N GLU A 137 1.02 -22.68 -4.43
CA GLU A 137 1.35 -23.80 -5.33
C GLU A 137 2.17 -23.32 -6.53
N SER A 138 1.92 -22.12 -7.06
CA SER A 138 2.76 -21.50 -8.09
C SER A 138 4.17 -21.22 -7.62
N LEU A 139 4.39 -20.77 -6.38
CA LEU A 139 5.75 -20.58 -5.84
C LEU A 139 6.49 -21.90 -5.68
N ARG A 140 5.83 -22.92 -5.11
CA ARG A 140 6.40 -24.26 -4.99
C ARG A 140 6.79 -24.81 -6.37
N THR A 141 5.92 -24.58 -7.36
CA THR A 141 6.14 -24.95 -8.76
C THR A 141 7.29 -24.16 -9.37
N ALA A 142 7.40 -22.85 -9.14
CA ALA A 142 8.47 -22.00 -9.66
C ALA A 142 9.85 -22.37 -9.08
N ILE A 143 9.94 -22.63 -7.77
CA ILE A 143 11.17 -23.09 -7.12
C ILE A 143 11.58 -24.48 -7.66
N ALA A 144 10.62 -25.40 -7.83
CA ALA A 144 10.88 -26.72 -8.42
C ALA A 144 11.30 -26.63 -9.89
N THR A 145 10.69 -25.71 -10.65
CA THR A 145 11.02 -25.44 -12.06
C THR A 145 12.41 -24.83 -12.18
N PHE A 146 12.79 -23.88 -11.32
CA PHE A 146 14.14 -23.33 -11.26
C PHE A 146 15.19 -24.41 -11.03
N ALA A 147 14.99 -25.30 -10.05
CA ALA A 147 15.94 -26.39 -9.78
C ALA A 147 16.14 -27.30 -11.00
N TYR A 148 15.07 -27.53 -11.78
CA TYR A 148 15.12 -28.28 -13.02
C TYR A 148 15.80 -27.49 -14.16
N GLU A 149 15.46 -26.21 -14.33
CA GLU A 149 16.02 -25.31 -15.36
C GLU A 149 17.51 -25.06 -15.17
N LEU A 150 17.94 -24.86 -13.93
CA LEU A 150 19.35 -24.75 -13.55
C LEU A 150 20.10 -26.06 -13.86
N TYR A 151 19.49 -27.21 -13.61
CA TYR A 151 20.06 -28.52 -13.92
C TYR A 151 20.25 -28.75 -15.43
N ILE A 152 19.29 -28.33 -16.26
CA ILE A 152 19.40 -28.47 -17.72
C ILE A 152 20.17 -27.32 -18.40
N GLY A 153 20.62 -26.31 -17.65
CA GLY A 153 21.38 -25.18 -18.17
C GLY A 153 20.55 -24.16 -18.96
N TYR A 154 19.30 -23.93 -18.56
CA TYR A 154 18.42 -22.96 -19.23
C TYR A 154 18.91 -21.52 -18.98
N PRO A 155 19.03 -20.66 -20.02
CA PRO A 155 19.69 -19.35 -19.91
C PRO A 155 19.01 -18.35 -18.96
N ASP A 156 17.69 -18.46 -18.75
CA ASP A 156 16.88 -17.48 -18.02
C ASP A 156 16.41 -17.99 -16.65
N ALA A 157 16.87 -19.16 -16.21
CA ALA A 157 16.43 -19.81 -14.97
C ALA A 157 16.58 -18.89 -13.75
N GLU A 158 17.73 -18.22 -13.66
CA GLU A 158 18.05 -17.28 -12.58
C GLU A 158 17.10 -16.08 -12.56
N THR A 159 16.81 -15.49 -13.71
CA THR A 159 15.86 -14.36 -13.84
C THR A 159 14.46 -14.79 -13.41
N ASN A 160 13.99 -15.95 -13.89
CA ASN A 160 12.66 -16.47 -13.57
C ASN A 160 12.48 -16.73 -12.06
N LEU A 161 13.49 -17.31 -11.41
CA LEU A 161 13.47 -17.49 -9.95
C LEU A 161 13.39 -16.16 -9.21
N ARG A 162 14.23 -15.19 -9.61
CA ARG A 162 14.25 -13.88 -8.96
C ARG A 162 12.92 -13.16 -9.11
N ASP A 163 12.33 -13.18 -10.29
CA ASP A 163 11.04 -12.56 -10.55
C ASP A 163 9.91 -13.24 -9.76
N ALA A 164 9.93 -14.58 -9.64
CA ALA A 164 8.94 -15.30 -8.84
C ALA A 164 9.02 -14.95 -7.35
N ILE A 165 10.24 -14.92 -6.78
CA ILE A 165 10.47 -14.52 -5.37
C ILE A 165 10.08 -13.06 -5.17
N LYS A 166 10.51 -12.17 -6.09
CA LYS A 166 10.19 -10.74 -6.04
C LYS A 166 8.68 -10.53 -6.04
N ASN A 167 7.96 -11.15 -6.97
CA ASN A 167 6.51 -10.98 -7.11
C ASN A 167 5.78 -11.47 -5.87
N LEU A 168 6.09 -12.66 -5.36
CA LEU A 168 5.41 -13.18 -4.19
C LEU A 168 5.70 -12.37 -2.92
N SER A 169 6.97 -12.07 -2.66
CA SER A 169 7.34 -11.28 -1.48
C SER A 169 6.72 -9.89 -1.54
N SER A 170 6.61 -9.29 -2.74
CA SER A 170 5.93 -8.01 -2.94
C SER A 170 4.43 -8.10 -2.66
N ILE A 171 3.75 -9.20 -3.02
CA ILE A 171 2.33 -9.41 -2.70
C ILE A 171 2.13 -9.49 -1.19
N TYR A 172 2.92 -10.28 -0.47
CA TYR A 172 2.81 -10.37 0.98
C TYR A 172 3.12 -9.04 1.68
N LEU A 173 4.15 -8.32 1.22
CA LEU A 173 4.48 -6.98 1.70
C LEU A 173 3.31 -6.02 1.47
N MET A 174 2.70 -6.05 0.29
CA MET A 174 1.57 -5.18 -0.06
C MET A 174 0.35 -5.45 0.83
N LEU A 175 -0.01 -6.71 1.02
CA LEU A 175 -1.10 -7.11 1.93
C LEU A 175 -0.79 -6.71 3.37
N GLY A 176 0.45 -6.94 3.82
CA GLY A 176 0.89 -6.55 5.15
C GLY A 176 0.82 -5.04 5.36
N ASP A 177 1.28 -4.26 4.37
CA ASP A 177 1.27 -2.79 4.40
C ASP A 177 -0.15 -2.24 4.46
N GLU A 178 -1.12 -2.83 3.77
CA GLU A 178 -2.53 -2.42 3.87
C GLU A 178 -3.06 -2.58 5.30
N PHE A 179 -2.93 -3.78 5.88
CA PHE A 179 -3.37 -4.00 7.26
C PHE A 179 -2.60 -3.15 8.27
N LEU A 180 -1.31 -2.91 8.05
CA LEU A 180 -0.49 -2.05 8.91
C LEU A 180 -0.92 -0.58 8.81
N ILE A 181 -1.12 -0.07 7.59
CA ILE A 181 -1.59 1.31 7.37
C ILE A 181 -2.96 1.47 8.00
N ASP A 182 -3.90 0.57 7.74
CA ASP A 182 -5.25 0.65 8.31
C ASP A 182 -5.17 0.67 9.83
N ALA A 183 -4.43 -0.27 10.44
CA ALA A 183 -4.23 -0.28 11.89
C ALA A 183 -3.68 1.05 12.43
N LEU A 184 -2.76 1.70 11.71
CA LEU A 184 -2.16 2.96 12.09
C LEU A 184 -3.03 4.18 11.73
N GLU A 185 -3.96 4.07 10.78
CA GLU A 185 -4.86 5.12 10.34
C GLU A 185 -6.01 5.33 11.32
N TRP A 186 -6.46 4.24 11.96
CA TRP A 186 -7.47 4.26 13.03
C TRP A 186 -6.98 4.88 14.36
N ARG A 187 -6.04 5.83 14.31
CA ARG A 187 -5.60 6.59 15.47
C ARG A 187 -6.71 7.59 15.84
N PHE A 188 -7.61 7.20 16.74
CA PHE A 188 -8.79 7.99 17.14
C PHE A 188 -8.50 9.00 18.26
N SER A 189 -9.40 9.98 18.41
CA SER A 189 -9.41 10.89 19.56
C SER A 189 -9.82 10.17 20.85
N SER A 190 -9.31 10.61 22.01
CA SER A 190 -9.72 10.11 23.33
C SER A 190 -11.23 10.20 23.58
N ASP A 191 -11.92 11.09 22.86
CA ASP A 191 -13.37 11.34 22.99
C ASP A 191 -14.23 10.36 22.18
N THR A 192 -13.61 9.36 21.54
CA THR A 192 -14.29 8.43 20.64
C THR A 192 -15.06 7.37 21.41
N LEU A 193 -16.38 7.33 21.23
CA LEU A 193 -17.23 6.22 21.71
C LEU A 193 -16.73 4.87 21.15
N GLY A 194 -16.58 3.87 22.02
CA GLY A 194 -16.13 2.53 21.64
C GLY A 194 -14.62 2.38 21.45
N LEU A 195 -13.80 3.12 22.20
CA LEU A 195 -12.34 3.08 22.10
C LEU A 195 -11.75 1.66 22.25
N GLU A 196 -12.31 0.82 23.13
CA GLU A 196 -11.83 -0.56 23.33
C GLU A 196 -12.04 -1.44 22.09
N GLU A 197 -13.26 -1.44 21.52
CA GLU A 197 -13.59 -2.18 20.28
C GLU A 197 -12.68 -1.76 19.12
N LYS A 198 -12.37 -0.46 19.04
CA LYS A 198 -11.45 0.13 18.07
C LYS A 198 -10.00 -0.29 18.29
N ILE A 199 -9.55 -0.40 19.54
CA ILE A 199 -8.21 -0.92 19.86
C ILE A 199 -8.13 -2.41 19.49
N ASP A 200 -9.18 -3.19 19.75
CA ASP A 200 -9.23 -4.60 19.35
C ASP A 200 -9.18 -4.77 17.83
N GLU A 201 -9.90 -3.94 17.06
CA GLU A 201 -9.80 -3.91 15.61
C GLU A 201 -8.38 -3.56 15.12
N GLN A 202 -7.70 -2.59 15.76
CA GLN A 202 -6.30 -2.30 15.45
C GLN A 202 -5.38 -3.48 15.75
N ILE A 203 -5.55 -4.16 16.89
CA ILE A 203 -4.77 -5.35 17.22
C ILE A 203 -5.02 -6.44 16.17
N MET A 204 -6.26 -6.61 15.70
CA MET A 204 -6.63 -7.60 14.69
C MET A 204 -5.89 -7.33 13.38
N LEU A 205 -5.94 -6.09 12.91
CA LEU A 205 -5.24 -5.64 11.71
C LEU A 205 -3.72 -5.80 11.85
N LEU A 206 -3.14 -5.51 13.03
CA LEU A 206 -1.71 -5.72 13.28
C LEU A 206 -1.32 -7.20 13.28
N ILE A 207 -2.20 -8.10 13.75
CA ILE A 207 -1.97 -9.55 13.64
C ILE A 207 -2.01 -9.99 12.18
N LYS A 208 -3.00 -9.53 11.40
CA LYS A 208 -3.07 -9.81 9.96
C LYS A 208 -1.82 -9.32 9.23
N ALA A 209 -1.39 -8.10 9.49
CA ALA A 209 -0.15 -7.53 8.96
C ALA A 209 1.07 -8.38 9.31
N ARG A 210 1.22 -8.75 10.60
CA ARG A 210 2.29 -9.61 11.10
C ARG A 210 2.35 -10.94 10.36
N LEU A 211 1.22 -11.61 10.16
CA LEU A 211 1.16 -12.90 9.46
C LEU A 211 1.63 -12.77 8.00
N CYS A 212 1.16 -11.72 7.30
CA CYS A 212 1.60 -11.43 5.93
C CYS A 212 3.13 -11.19 5.86
N TYR A 213 3.68 -10.36 6.75
CA TYR A 213 5.12 -10.11 6.77
C TYR A 213 5.95 -11.32 7.18
N ASP A 214 5.46 -12.15 8.11
CA ASP A 214 6.11 -13.41 8.46
C ASP A 214 6.16 -14.34 7.24
N SER A 215 5.09 -14.40 6.47
CA SER A 215 5.05 -15.15 5.20
C SER A 215 6.04 -14.59 4.16
N ALA A 216 6.14 -13.26 4.02
CA ALA A 216 7.15 -12.61 3.17
C ALA A 216 8.57 -13.00 3.59
N VAL A 217 8.87 -12.96 4.89
CA VAL A 217 10.17 -13.35 5.46
C VAL A 217 10.44 -14.85 5.21
N ASN A 218 9.44 -15.72 5.37
CA ASN A 218 9.54 -17.16 5.14
C ASN A 218 9.87 -17.51 3.67
N VAL A 219 9.40 -16.73 2.69
CA VAL A 219 9.80 -16.90 1.27
C VAL A 219 11.33 -16.80 1.12
N PHE A 220 11.96 -15.83 1.76
CA PHE A 220 13.42 -15.66 1.72
C PHE A 220 14.16 -16.71 2.54
N ILE A 221 13.62 -17.11 3.71
CA ILE A 221 14.21 -18.15 4.55
C ILE A 221 14.28 -19.49 3.81
N ASN A 222 13.22 -19.84 3.09
CA ASN A 222 13.23 -21.03 2.24
C ASN A 222 14.34 -20.97 1.18
N GLY A 223 14.68 -19.76 0.71
CA GLY A 223 15.83 -19.53 -0.17
C GLY A 223 17.21 -19.72 0.48
N PHE A 224 17.31 -19.62 1.81
CA PHE A 224 18.55 -19.93 2.57
C PHE A 224 18.78 -21.44 2.76
N SER A 225 17.91 -22.29 2.22
CA SER A 225 18.15 -23.73 2.13
C SER A 225 18.93 -24.10 0.86
N PRO A 226 19.76 -25.17 0.88
CA PRO A 226 20.42 -25.66 -0.32
C PRO A 226 19.39 -26.06 -1.38
N ALA A 227 19.62 -25.68 -2.63
CA ALA A 227 18.80 -26.16 -3.74
C ALA A 227 18.97 -27.68 -3.87
N VAL A 228 17.85 -28.39 -3.95
CA VAL A 228 17.79 -29.86 -3.89
C VAL A 228 18.73 -30.49 -4.92
N GLY A 229 19.68 -31.32 -4.46
CA GLY A 229 20.66 -32.00 -5.32
C GLY A 229 21.91 -31.18 -5.66
N THR A 230 22.08 -29.97 -5.10
CA THR A 230 23.27 -29.13 -5.32
C THR A 230 23.90 -28.68 -3.99
N ALA A 231 25.14 -28.20 -4.07
CA ALA A 231 25.79 -27.51 -2.94
C ALA A 231 25.48 -25.99 -2.91
N LEU A 232 24.69 -25.50 -3.87
CA LEU A 232 24.35 -24.09 -4.05
C LEU A 232 23.05 -23.78 -3.31
N TYR A 233 22.98 -22.61 -2.71
CA TYR A 233 21.77 -22.12 -2.05
C TYR A 233 20.95 -21.31 -3.05
N VAL A 234 19.61 -21.36 -2.96
CA VAL A 234 18.73 -20.52 -3.80
C VAL A 234 19.05 -19.04 -3.61
N SER A 235 19.41 -18.67 -2.39
CA SER A 235 19.87 -17.34 -2.00
C SER A 235 21.26 -16.95 -2.54
N ASP A 236 22.02 -17.84 -3.18
CA ASP A 236 23.26 -17.46 -3.90
C ASP A 236 22.91 -16.65 -5.17
N TYR A 237 21.67 -16.76 -5.63
CA TYR A 237 21.12 -16.05 -6.78
C TYR A 237 20.36 -14.77 -6.40
N PHE A 238 20.37 -14.38 -5.12
CA PHE A 238 19.73 -13.13 -4.69
C PHE A 238 20.59 -11.94 -5.08
N ASP A 239 19.96 -10.95 -5.71
CA ASP A 239 20.58 -9.66 -5.96
C ASP A 239 20.23 -8.64 -4.86
N ALA A 240 20.80 -7.44 -4.96
CA ALA A 240 20.55 -6.36 -4.01
C ALA A 240 19.06 -6.02 -3.87
N THR A 241 18.25 -6.19 -4.93
CA THR A 241 16.81 -5.89 -4.90
C THR A 241 16.07 -6.89 -4.01
N LEU A 242 16.37 -8.19 -4.16
CA LEU A 242 15.77 -9.22 -3.32
C LEU A 242 16.19 -9.10 -1.85
N PHE A 243 17.45 -8.75 -1.59
CA PHE A 243 17.89 -8.46 -0.22
C PHE A 243 17.17 -7.24 0.36
N ASN A 244 17.00 -6.15 -0.40
CA ASN A 244 16.24 -4.99 0.06
C ASN A 244 14.79 -5.34 0.41
N LEU A 245 14.12 -6.19 -0.39
CA LEU A 245 12.76 -6.66 -0.09
C LEU A 245 12.72 -7.52 1.18
N PHE A 246 13.71 -8.39 1.37
CA PHE A 246 13.85 -9.13 2.62
C PHE A 246 14.02 -8.20 3.83
N HIS A 247 14.83 -7.13 3.70
CA HIS A 247 15.04 -6.16 4.78
C HIS A 247 13.77 -5.42 5.11
N LEU A 248 13.03 -4.97 4.09
CA LEU A 248 11.76 -4.30 4.25
C LEU A 248 10.77 -5.22 4.98
N ALA A 249 10.69 -6.50 4.61
CA ALA A 249 9.81 -7.47 5.26
C ALA A 249 10.16 -7.67 6.75
N VAL A 250 11.45 -7.80 7.09
CA VAL A 250 11.90 -7.92 8.49
C VAL A 250 11.58 -6.66 9.30
N GLU A 251 11.85 -5.49 8.73
CA GLU A 251 11.57 -4.21 9.39
C GLU A 251 10.08 -4.03 9.66
N ARG A 252 9.25 -4.29 8.64
CA ARG A 252 7.79 -4.23 8.73
C ARG A 252 7.23 -5.25 9.72
N LEU A 253 7.73 -6.49 9.72
CA LEU A 253 7.37 -7.52 10.70
C LEU A 253 7.64 -7.06 12.13
N SER A 254 8.86 -6.57 12.38
CA SER A 254 9.25 -6.11 13.72
C SER A 254 8.44 -4.90 14.18
N THR A 255 8.05 -4.04 13.25
CA THR A 255 7.21 -2.86 13.52
C THR A 255 5.78 -3.26 13.84
N ALA A 256 5.17 -4.15 13.04
CA ALA A 256 3.83 -4.67 13.30
C ALA A 256 3.75 -5.35 14.67
N GLN A 257 4.75 -6.16 15.04
CA GLN A 257 4.83 -6.80 16.36
C GLN A 257 4.96 -5.79 17.50
N ARG A 258 5.76 -4.73 17.33
CA ARG A 258 5.91 -3.68 18.33
C ARG A 258 4.61 -2.92 18.54
N GLU A 259 4.00 -2.44 17.47
CA GLU A 259 2.73 -1.73 17.52
C GLU A 259 1.63 -2.64 18.11
N GLN A 260 1.58 -3.93 17.74
CA GLN A 260 0.65 -4.90 18.31
C GLN A 260 0.78 -4.94 19.83
N THR A 261 2.00 -5.11 20.35
CA THR A 261 2.21 -5.19 21.80
C THR A 261 1.93 -3.88 22.52
N ALA A 262 2.23 -2.74 21.90
CA ALA A 262 1.90 -1.44 22.46
C ALA A 262 0.38 -1.27 22.59
N LYS A 263 -0.40 -1.71 21.59
CA LYS A 263 -1.87 -1.65 21.62
C LYS A 263 -2.48 -2.61 22.64
N ILE A 264 -1.95 -3.83 22.76
CA ILE A 264 -2.33 -4.78 23.83
C ILE A 264 -2.12 -4.14 25.20
N LEU A 265 -0.97 -3.49 25.41
CA LEU A 265 -0.69 -2.83 26.68
C LEU A 265 -1.70 -1.70 26.94
N VAL A 266 -1.98 -0.85 25.95
CA VAL A 266 -2.92 0.28 26.06
C VAL A 266 -4.36 -0.18 26.35
N ARG A 267 -4.81 -1.30 25.74
CA ARG A 267 -6.14 -1.89 25.97
C ARG A 267 -6.39 -2.15 27.46
N ASP A 268 -5.41 -2.74 28.13
CA ASP A 268 -5.58 -3.36 29.45
C ASP A 268 -4.97 -2.54 30.60
N MET A 269 -4.70 -1.25 30.41
CA MET A 269 -4.12 -0.36 31.45
C MET A 269 -5.07 -0.02 32.60
N ALA A 270 -6.25 -0.62 32.70
CA ALA A 270 -7.08 -0.46 33.89
C ALA A 270 -6.32 -0.97 35.15
N PRO A 271 -6.38 -0.25 36.29
CA PRO A 271 -5.68 -0.67 37.50
C PRO A 271 -6.17 -2.07 37.94
N GLY A 272 -5.29 -3.07 37.81
CA GLY A 272 -5.52 -4.47 38.18
C GLY A 272 -5.30 -5.50 37.07
N SER A 273 -5.27 -5.12 35.78
CA SER A 273 -5.09 -6.02 34.61
C SER A 273 -3.73 -5.89 33.91
N ALA A 274 -2.89 -4.95 34.35
CA ALA A 274 -1.62 -4.63 33.70
C ALA A 274 -0.64 -5.83 33.61
N ASP A 275 -0.69 -6.77 34.56
CA ASP A 275 0.20 -7.94 34.55
C ASP A 275 -0.22 -8.97 33.51
N ASP A 276 -1.52 -9.14 33.26
CA ASP A 276 -2.04 -10.02 32.20
C ASP A 276 -1.73 -9.42 30.81
N ALA A 277 -1.88 -8.11 30.67
CA ALA A 277 -1.51 -7.36 29.46
C ALA A 277 -0.02 -7.52 29.12
N ARG A 278 0.84 -7.39 30.14
CA ARG A 278 2.30 -7.59 30.01
C ARG A 278 2.63 -9.03 29.65
N ALA A 279 1.92 -10.01 30.20
CA ALA A 279 2.10 -11.41 29.85
C ALA A 279 1.74 -11.67 28.37
N GLN A 280 0.58 -11.18 27.90
CA GLN A 280 0.16 -11.27 26.50
C GLN A 280 1.17 -10.60 25.55
N ALA A 281 1.62 -9.38 25.88
CA ALA A 281 2.65 -8.69 25.11
C ALA A 281 3.99 -9.46 25.09
N ALA A 282 4.37 -10.08 26.21
CA ALA A 282 5.59 -10.89 26.29
C ALA A 282 5.50 -12.17 25.46
N ASP A 283 4.31 -12.77 25.33
CA ASP A 283 4.07 -13.96 24.52
C ASP A 283 4.12 -13.68 23.01
N VAL A 284 3.85 -12.44 22.58
CA VAL A 284 4.11 -11.99 21.19
C VAL A 284 5.60 -11.73 20.95
N LEU A 285 6.27 -11.03 21.88
CA LEU A 285 7.66 -10.60 21.66
C LEU A 285 8.70 -11.69 21.83
N ARG A 286 8.47 -12.69 22.68
CA ARG A 286 9.45 -13.76 22.95
C ARG A 286 9.70 -14.62 21.70
N PRO A 287 8.67 -15.11 20.98
CA PRO A 287 8.87 -15.77 19.69
C PRO A 287 9.48 -14.83 18.64
N ALA A 288 9.00 -13.59 18.55
CA ALA A 288 9.51 -12.60 17.61
C ALA A 288 11.02 -12.34 17.76
N TYR A 289 11.48 -12.10 19.00
CA TYR A 289 12.89 -11.91 19.30
C TYR A 289 13.70 -13.16 18.99
N THR A 290 13.20 -14.34 19.37
CA THR A 290 13.89 -15.62 19.13
C THR A 290 14.04 -15.88 17.63
N ASN A 291 12.98 -15.70 16.84
CA ASN A 291 13.01 -15.90 15.40
C ASN A 291 13.95 -14.89 14.74
N THR A 292 13.86 -13.61 15.08
CA THR A 292 14.76 -12.57 14.56
C THR A 292 16.22 -12.84 14.91
N TYR A 293 16.48 -13.32 16.14
CA TYR A 293 17.83 -13.73 16.57
C TYR A 293 18.35 -14.91 15.75
N LEU A 294 17.55 -15.96 15.57
CA LEU A 294 17.92 -17.13 14.78
C LEU A 294 18.20 -16.74 13.33
N LEU A 295 17.40 -15.85 12.74
CA LEU A 295 17.62 -15.32 11.39
C LEU A 295 18.92 -14.51 11.30
N THR A 296 19.15 -13.65 12.29
CA THR A 296 20.37 -12.86 12.40
C THR A 296 21.60 -13.78 12.48
N ALA A 297 21.53 -14.83 13.30
CA ALA A 297 22.61 -15.80 13.46
C ALA A 297 22.84 -16.63 12.18
N ALA A 298 21.77 -17.09 11.53
CA ALA A 298 21.85 -17.86 10.29
C ALA A 298 22.47 -17.03 9.14
N LEU A 299 22.01 -15.79 8.96
CA LEU A 299 22.57 -14.88 7.96
C LEU A 299 24.03 -14.52 8.29
N GLY A 300 24.33 -14.25 9.57
CA GLY A 300 25.69 -13.96 10.02
C GLY A 300 26.66 -15.13 9.79
N GLN A 301 26.21 -16.37 10.01
CA GLN A 301 27.00 -17.57 9.75
C GLN A 301 27.28 -17.76 8.25
N ARG A 302 26.32 -17.44 7.38
CA ARG A 302 26.44 -17.60 5.93
C ARG A 302 27.30 -16.50 5.29
N GLU A 303 26.95 -15.25 5.53
CA GLU A 303 27.57 -14.10 4.85
C GLU A 303 28.90 -13.67 5.48
N GLY A 304 29.14 -14.06 6.74
CA GLY A 304 30.36 -13.76 7.48
C GLY A 304 30.68 -12.27 7.46
N ALA A 305 31.77 -11.89 6.76
CA ALA A 305 32.21 -10.51 6.65
C ALA A 305 31.22 -9.61 5.87
N ASN A 306 30.38 -10.18 5.00
CA ASN A 306 29.40 -9.44 4.20
C ASN A 306 28.03 -9.30 4.89
N PHE A 307 27.90 -9.77 6.14
CA PHE A 307 26.64 -9.74 6.90
C PHE A 307 25.94 -8.38 6.85
N LEU A 308 26.68 -7.28 7.06
CA LEU A 308 26.11 -5.93 7.02
C LEU A 308 25.66 -5.53 5.60
N ALA A 309 26.36 -5.96 4.56
CA ALA A 309 26.01 -5.64 3.16
C ALA A 309 24.75 -6.38 2.70
N TYR A 310 24.41 -7.50 3.34
CA TYR A 310 23.25 -8.34 3.01
C TYR A 310 22.09 -8.22 4.02
N GLY A 311 22.05 -7.17 4.84
CA GLY A 311 20.90 -6.86 5.73
C GLY A 311 21.07 -7.09 7.20
N GLY A 312 22.28 -7.45 7.61
CA GLY A 312 22.58 -7.71 9.00
C GLY A 312 22.34 -6.51 9.91
N ASP A 313 22.47 -5.28 9.39
CA ASP A 313 22.18 -4.05 10.13
C ASP A 313 20.68 -3.91 10.46
N ARG A 314 19.79 -4.17 9.50
CA ARG A 314 18.33 -4.10 9.69
C ARG A 314 17.82 -5.18 10.62
N LEU A 315 18.31 -6.41 10.48
CA LEU A 315 18.04 -7.50 11.42
C LEU A 315 18.54 -7.18 12.84
N HIS A 316 19.73 -6.60 12.96
CA HIS A 316 20.26 -6.16 14.25
C HIS A 316 19.42 -5.03 14.87
N ASN A 317 18.99 -4.04 14.07
CA ASN A 317 18.13 -2.96 14.51
C ASN A 317 16.76 -3.49 14.95
N ALA A 318 16.16 -4.40 14.18
CA ALA A 318 14.91 -5.08 14.54
C ALA A 318 15.05 -5.85 15.86
N LEU A 319 16.14 -6.60 16.03
CA LEU A 319 16.46 -7.32 17.27
C LEU A 319 16.57 -6.37 18.47
N GLN A 320 17.32 -5.27 18.32
CA GLN A 320 17.48 -4.27 19.36
C GLN A 320 16.14 -3.59 19.70
N SER A 321 15.32 -3.32 18.69
CA SER A 321 13.99 -2.73 18.84
C SER A 321 13.05 -3.66 19.63
N LEU A 322 12.98 -4.94 19.26
CA LEU A 322 12.22 -5.97 19.96
C LEU A 322 12.72 -6.17 21.40
N GLN A 323 14.04 -6.14 21.60
CA GLN A 323 14.65 -6.23 22.93
C GLN A 323 14.26 -5.06 23.83
N ASN A 324 14.29 -3.84 23.29
CA ASN A 324 13.90 -2.63 24.03
C ASN A 324 12.42 -2.71 24.42
N GLN A 325 11.55 -3.11 23.50
CA GLN A 325 10.13 -3.28 23.77
C GLN A 325 9.87 -4.37 24.82
N ALA A 326 10.54 -5.52 24.72
CA ALA A 326 10.41 -6.61 25.70
C ALA A 326 10.89 -6.18 27.10
N ALA A 327 11.89 -5.30 27.16
CA ALA A 327 12.40 -4.77 28.41
C ALA A 327 11.42 -3.78 29.08
N ILE A 328 10.49 -3.17 28.34
CA ILE A 328 9.38 -2.38 28.92
C ILE A 328 8.50 -3.29 29.78
N TYR A 329 8.01 -4.39 29.19
CA TYR A 329 7.07 -5.29 29.85
C TYR A 329 7.70 -6.08 30.99
N THR A 330 8.92 -6.59 30.80
CA THR A 330 9.60 -7.42 31.81
C THR A 330 10.10 -6.64 33.03
N ARG A 331 10.29 -5.32 32.91
CA ARG A 331 10.77 -4.46 34.00
C ARG A 331 9.65 -3.68 34.68
N GLY A 332 8.40 -3.90 34.31
CA GLY A 332 7.25 -3.17 34.86
C GLY A 332 7.28 -1.68 34.52
N LEU A 333 7.89 -1.30 33.41
CA LEU A 333 7.88 0.09 32.93
C LEU A 333 6.51 0.40 32.30
N ASN A 334 6.16 1.68 32.25
CA ASN A 334 4.95 2.15 31.58
C ASN A 334 5.07 2.04 30.04
N PRO A 335 3.99 2.24 29.26
CA PRO A 335 4.01 2.06 27.80
C PRO A 335 5.06 2.90 27.06
N LEU A 336 5.48 4.02 27.66
CA LEU A 336 6.51 4.92 27.12
C LEU A 336 7.93 4.49 27.54
N GLY A 337 8.07 3.43 28.34
CA GLY A 337 9.34 2.86 28.76
C GLY A 337 10.00 3.56 29.93
N PHE A 338 9.22 4.27 30.76
CA PHE A 338 9.69 4.89 32.00
C PHE A 338 9.21 4.13 33.24
N ASP A 339 9.95 4.27 34.33
CA ASP A 339 9.45 3.93 35.67
C ASP A 339 8.56 5.09 36.14
N ASP A 340 7.42 4.82 36.73
CA ASP A 340 6.49 5.88 37.15
C ASP A 340 7.06 6.76 38.26
N ARG A 341 8.11 6.32 38.96
CA ARG A 341 8.87 7.10 39.95
C ARG A 341 9.93 8.01 39.32
N TYR A 342 10.17 7.88 38.00
CA TYR A 342 11.14 8.71 37.32
C TYR A 342 10.70 10.17 37.30
N VAL A 343 11.64 11.04 37.65
CA VAL A 343 11.47 12.49 37.56
C VAL A 343 12.61 13.10 36.75
N PRO A 344 12.29 13.86 35.70
CA PRO A 344 13.30 14.60 34.98
C PRO A 344 13.76 15.79 35.82
N MET A 345 15.07 16.00 35.84
CA MET A 345 15.69 17.04 36.64
C MET A 345 15.66 18.43 35.99
N GLN A 346 15.29 18.50 34.70
CA GLN A 346 15.28 19.70 33.89
C GLN A 346 13.98 20.51 34.11
N ASP A 347 14.06 21.83 33.93
CA ASP A 347 12.92 22.72 34.11
C ASP A 347 11.83 22.50 33.03
N PHE A 348 10.57 22.55 33.47
CA PHE A 348 9.40 22.41 32.62
C PHE A 348 9.37 23.49 31.53
N THR A 349 9.44 24.77 31.93
CA THR A 349 9.24 25.92 31.04
C THR A 349 10.44 26.19 30.13
N GLU A 350 11.65 25.99 30.62
CA GLU A 350 12.88 26.34 29.89
C GLU A 350 13.32 25.23 28.91
N VAL A 351 13.03 23.96 29.21
CA VAL A 351 13.62 22.82 28.47
C VAL A 351 12.58 21.81 28.00
N LEU A 352 11.84 21.20 28.92
CA LEU A 352 11.07 19.99 28.60
C LEU A 352 9.78 20.29 27.81
N TYR A 353 9.03 21.31 28.20
CA TYR A 353 7.82 21.72 27.48
C TYR A 353 8.14 22.27 26.07
N PRO A 354 9.15 23.15 25.87
CA PRO A 354 9.58 23.53 24.52
C PRO A 354 10.02 22.33 23.65
N ASN A 355 10.73 21.35 24.23
CA ASN A 355 11.15 20.14 23.52
C ASN A 355 9.96 19.24 23.15
N ALA A 356 8.96 19.12 24.03
CA ALA A 356 7.70 18.43 23.75
C ALA A 356 6.94 19.12 22.61
N ARG A 357 6.83 20.46 22.66
CA ARG A 357 6.20 21.27 21.61
C ARG A 357 6.91 21.17 20.26
N ALA A 358 8.23 21.16 20.25
CA ALA A 358 9.01 20.97 19.02
C ALA A 358 8.76 19.59 18.39
N SER A 359 8.70 18.52 19.21
CA SER A 359 8.37 17.18 18.72
C SER A 359 6.92 17.04 18.28
N TYR A 360 5.98 17.69 18.97
CA TYR A 360 4.60 17.81 18.51
C TYR A 360 4.53 18.42 17.11
N THR A 361 5.21 19.55 16.86
CA THR A 361 5.25 20.17 15.52
C THR A 361 5.82 19.24 14.45
N THR A 362 6.81 18.41 14.82
CA THR A 362 7.37 17.39 13.93
C THR A 362 6.33 16.32 13.62
N ALA A 363 5.64 15.79 14.64
CA ALA A 363 4.57 14.80 14.46
C ALA A 363 3.40 15.35 13.61
N THR A 364 3.01 16.60 13.80
CA THR A 364 1.99 17.27 12.97
C THR A 364 2.42 17.41 11.52
N SER A 365 3.70 17.69 11.27
CA SER A 365 4.25 17.77 9.90
C SER A 365 4.24 16.40 9.22
N SER A 366 4.66 15.35 9.94
CA SER A 366 4.64 13.97 9.44
C SER A 366 3.22 13.45 9.21
N TYR A 367 2.26 13.83 10.07
CA TYR A 367 0.84 13.57 9.83
C TYR A 367 0.33 14.23 8.54
N GLY A 368 0.69 15.50 8.31
CA GLY A 368 0.35 16.21 7.08
C GLY A 368 0.95 15.57 5.82
N ALA A 369 2.16 15.00 5.93
CA ALA A 369 2.80 14.24 4.86
C ALA A 369 2.07 12.91 4.59
N PHE A 370 1.73 12.15 5.64
CA PHE A 370 0.92 10.94 5.52
C PHE A 370 -0.43 11.20 4.81
N GLU A 371 -1.14 12.24 5.21
CA GLU A 371 -2.39 12.66 4.58
C GLU A 371 -2.20 13.11 3.11
N ALA A 372 -1.04 13.65 2.75
CA ALA A 372 -0.71 14.00 1.37
C ALA A 372 -0.48 12.74 0.51
N GLU A 373 0.35 11.81 1.00
CA GLU A 373 0.60 10.53 0.31
C GLU A 373 -0.68 9.71 0.14
N LYS A 374 -1.58 9.74 1.12
CA LYS A 374 -2.92 9.13 0.99
C LYS A 374 -3.73 9.75 -0.16
N ARG A 375 -3.79 11.07 -0.26
CA ARG A 375 -4.50 11.75 -1.37
C ARG A 375 -3.87 11.48 -2.72
N ASP A 376 -2.54 11.43 -2.79
CA ASP A 376 -1.81 11.14 -4.02
C ASP A 376 -2.05 9.70 -4.47
N PHE A 377 -2.09 8.75 -3.52
CA PHE A 377 -2.51 7.38 -3.77
C PHE A 377 -3.94 7.33 -4.32
N ASP A 378 -4.92 7.91 -3.63
CA ASP A 378 -6.32 7.94 -4.07
C ASP A 378 -6.46 8.53 -5.49
N HIS A 379 -5.69 9.59 -5.79
CA HIS A 379 -5.70 10.20 -7.12
C HIS A 379 -5.14 9.26 -8.19
N ILE A 380 -4.05 8.55 -7.91
CA ILE A 380 -3.49 7.55 -8.82
C ILE A 380 -4.49 6.43 -9.04
N VAL A 381 -5.11 5.91 -7.98
CA VAL A 381 -6.13 4.86 -8.07
C VAL A 381 -7.29 5.28 -8.96
N GLU A 382 -7.81 6.50 -8.78
CA GLU A 382 -8.91 7.00 -9.59
C GLU A 382 -8.49 7.23 -11.06
N GLN A 383 -7.27 7.73 -11.31
CA GLN A 383 -6.71 7.81 -12.67
C GLN A 383 -6.61 6.43 -13.33
N LEU A 384 -6.21 5.40 -12.57
CA LEU A 384 -6.12 4.03 -13.05
C LEU A 384 -7.49 3.46 -13.37
N ARG A 385 -8.47 3.64 -12.48
CA ARG A 385 -9.86 3.24 -12.72
C ARG A 385 -10.43 3.94 -13.96
N ALA A 386 -10.18 5.24 -14.12
CA ALA A 386 -10.60 5.98 -15.30
C ALA A 386 -9.92 5.47 -16.59
N THR A 387 -8.62 5.20 -16.53
CA THR A 387 -7.84 4.66 -17.67
C THR A 387 -8.34 3.26 -18.04
N HIS A 388 -8.52 2.37 -17.06
CA HIS A 388 -9.09 1.04 -17.22
C HIS A 388 -10.50 1.09 -17.83
N ASN A 389 -11.40 1.92 -17.29
CA ASN A 389 -12.75 2.08 -17.82
C ASN A 389 -12.77 2.65 -19.25
N SER A 390 -11.83 3.54 -19.59
CA SER A 390 -11.69 4.08 -20.95
C SER A 390 -11.11 3.07 -21.95
N LEU A 391 -10.30 2.13 -21.47
CA LEU A 391 -9.63 1.10 -22.25
C LEU A 391 -10.38 -0.22 -22.31
N ALA A 392 -11.52 -0.35 -21.60
CA ALA A 392 -12.33 -1.55 -21.50
C ALA A 392 -12.56 -2.18 -22.88
N THR A 393 -11.74 -3.19 -23.17
CA THR A 393 -11.62 -3.89 -24.46
C THR A 393 -12.96 -4.51 -24.86
N ASN A 394 -13.83 -4.74 -23.87
CA ASN A 394 -15.19 -5.23 -24.01
C ASN A 394 -16.06 -4.31 -24.86
N MET A 395 -15.94 -2.97 -24.79
CA MET A 395 -16.77 -2.09 -25.64
C MET A 395 -16.46 -2.29 -27.14
N TYR A 396 -15.18 -2.41 -27.50
CA TYR A 396 -14.79 -2.65 -28.90
C TYR A 396 -15.09 -4.10 -29.31
N ARG A 397 -14.84 -5.07 -28.44
CA ARG A 397 -15.13 -6.50 -28.69
C ARG A 397 -16.63 -6.78 -28.80
N GLU A 398 -17.49 -6.11 -28.03
CA GLU A 398 -18.95 -6.20 -28.15
C GLU A 398 -19.45 -5.66 -29.49
N LYS A 399 -18.94 -4.50 -29.92
CA LYS A 399 -19.25 -3.96 -31.24
C LYS A 399 -18.76 -4.88 -32.36
N LEU A 400 -17.55 -5.42 -32.24
CA LEU A 400 -17.01 -6.40 -33.19
C LEU A 400 -17.83 -7.70 -33.23
N ALA A 401 -18.24 -8.23 -32.08
CA ALA A 401 -19.08 -9.42 -31.98
C ALA A 401 -20.46 -9.18 -32.61
N SER A 402 -21.07 -8.02 -32.40
CA SER A 402 -22.31 -7.64 -33.07
C SER A 402 -22.14 -7.54 -34.60
N LEU A 403 -21.05 -6.90 -35.04
CA LEU A 403 -20.79 -6.66 -36.46
C LEU A 403 -20.46 -7.96 -37.23
N THR A 404 -19.69 -8.86 -36.62
CA THR A 404 -19.17 -10.10 -37.23
C THR A 404 -19.95 -11.35 -36.84
N GLY A 405 -20.74 -11.34 -35.77
CA GLY A 405 -21.43 -12.52 -35.23
C GLY A 405 -20.51 -13.55 -34.56
N LEU A 406 -19.22 -13.21 -34.38
CA LEU A 406 -18.26 -14.08 -33.70
C LEU A 406 -18.34 -13.91 -32.17
N PRO A 407 -18.02 -14.95 -31.38
CA PRO A 407 -17.91 -14.86 -29.92
C PRO A 407 -16.92 -13.78 -29.45
N LEU A 408 -17.17 -13.15 -28.29
CA LEU A 408 -16.31 -12.10 -27.72
C LEU A 408 -14.84 -12.52 -27.51
N ASN A 409 -14.61 -13.81 -27.22
CA ASN A 409 -13.29 -14.41 -27.01
C ASN A 409 -12.56 -14.80 -28.30
N SER A 410 -13.11 -14.47 -29.48
CA SER A 410 -12.46 -14.74 -30.75
C SER A 410 -11.15 -13.96 -30.89
N SER A 411 -10.20 -14.52 -31.64
CA SER A 411 -8.93 -13.85 -31.92
C SER A 411 -9.15 -12.60 -32.79
N PHE A 412 -8.30 -11.58 -32.65
CA PHE A 412 -8.37 -10.40 -33.52
C PHE A 412 -8.16 -10.74 -35.00
N ASN A 413 -7.42 -11.82 -35.30
CA ASN A 413 -7.29 -12.30 -36.67
C ASN A 413 -8.62 -12.84 -37.20
N SER A 414 -9.36 -13.58 -36.37
CA SER A 414 -10.71 -14.06 -36.71
C SER A 414 -11.67 -12.90 -36.98
N PHE A 415 -11.64 -11.86 -36.14
CA PHE A 415 -12.43 -10.64 -36.38
C PHE A 415 -12.01 -9.90 -37.65
N ALA A 416 -10.70 -9.78 -37.93
CA ALA A 416 -10.19 -9.09 -39.12
C ALA A 416 -10.54 -9.77 -40.44
N ILE A 417 -10.65 -11.11 -40.41
CA ILE A 417 -10.94 -11.91 -41.59
C ILE A 417 -12.47 -12.04 -41.83
N ALA A 418 -13.27 -11.97 -40.77
CA ALA A 418 -14.73 -12.05 -40.84
C ALA A 418 -15.33 -10.97 -41.76
N GLY A 419 -16.11 -11.40 -42.76
CA GLY A 419 -16.69 -10.52 -43.77
C GLY A 419 -15.90 -10.50 -45.09
N ASN A 420 -14.57 -10.65 -45.07
CA ASN A 420 -13.79 -10.78 -46.31
C ASN A 420 -13.97 -12.18 -46.91
N GLU A 421 -14.08 -13.21 -46.07
CA GLU A 421 -14.36 -14.60 -46.50
C GLU A 421 -15.75 -14.79 -47.11
N LEU A 422 -16.63 -13.79 -47.03
CA LEU A 422 -17.95 -13.88 -47.67
C LEU A 422 -17.84 -13.89 -49.19
N HIS A 423 -16.77 -13.33 -49.76
CA HIS A 423 -16.50 -13.39 -51.18
C HIS A 423 -16.20 -14.81 -51.68
N ASP A 424 -15.87 -15.75 -50.78
CA ASP A 424 -15.65 -17.16 -51.12
C ASP A 424 -16.97 -17.96 -51.22
N CYS A 425 -18.10 -17.38 -50.78
CA CYS A 425 -19.39 -18.03 -50.90
C CYS A 425 -19.94 -17.88 -52.31
N ASP A 426 -19.94 -18.98 -53.06
CA ASP A 426 -20.51 -19.03 -54.41
C ASP A 426 -22.01 -18.66 -54.36
N PRO A 427 -22.40 -17.55 -55.00
CA PRO A 427 -23.74 -17.05 -54.93
C PRO A 427 -24.76 -17.80 -55.80
N ASP A 428 -24.30 -18.74 -56.63
CA ASP A 428 -25.14 -19.63 -57.44
C ASP A 428 -25.30 -21.03 -56.80
N ASP A 429 -24.63 -21.29 -55.67
CA ASP A 429 -24.78 -22.53 -54.90
C ASP A 429 -26.07 -22.50 -54.07
N ALA A 430 -26.84 -23.58 -54.09
CA ALA A 430 -28.00 -23.79 -53.23
C ALA A 430 -27.67 -23.70 -51.72
N ASN A 431 -26.39 -23.89 -51.36
CA ASN A 431 -25.88 -23.75 -50.01
C ASN A 431 -25.44 -22.33 -49.64
N PHE A 432 -25.64 -21.31 -50.48
CA PHE A 432 -25.22 -19.93 -50.21
C PHE A 432 -25.64 -19.40 -48.82
N PRO A 433 -26.90 -19.53 -48.37
CA PRO A 433 -27.29 -19.07 -47.02
C PRO A 433 -26.53 -19.81 -45.90
N SER A 434 -26.26 -21.09 -46.10
CA SER A 434 -25.47 -21.91 -45.17
C SER A 434 -23.99 -21.51 -45.19
N CYS A 435 -23.45 -21.16 -46.35
CA CYS A 435 -22.08 -20.64 -46.47
C CYS A 435 -21.93 -19.30 -45.74
N VAL A 436 -22.79 -18.33 -46.02
CA VAL A 436 -22.77 -17.01 -45.38
C VAL A 436 -22.87 -17.14 -43.85
N SER A 437 -23.85 -17.92 -43.35
CA SER A 437 -24.04 -18.13 -41.91
C SER A 437 -22.89 -18.89 -41.23
N SER A 438 -22.18 -19.76 -41.96
CA SER A 438 -20.98 -20.43 -41.43
C SER A 438 -19.76 -19.50 -41.30
N LYS A 439 -19.75 -18.40 -42.06
CA LYS A 439 -18.64 -17.43 -42.13
C LYS A 439 -18.88 -16.21 -41.25
N THR A 440 -20.11 -15.73 -41.17
CA THR A 440 -20.53 -14.67 -40.25
C THR A 440 -22.05 -14.66 -40.08
N SER A 441 -22.50 -14.64 -38.83
CA SER A 441 -23.93 -14.51 -38.48
C SER A 441 -24.33 -13.08 -38.10
N GLY A 442 -23.38 -12.14 -38.13
CA GLY A 442 -23.56 -10.76 -37.70
C GLY A 442 -24.12 -9.83 -38.77
N VAL A 443 -24.04 -8.52 -38.50
CA VAL A 443 -24.50 -7.46 -39.41
C VAL A 443 -23.84 -7.56 -40.80
N LEU A 444 -22.58 -7.99 -40.87
CA LEU A 444 -21.86 -8.18 -42.14
C LEU A 444 -22.50 -9.26 -43.03
N GLY A 445 -22.83 -10.43 -42.48
CA GLY A 445 -23.50 -11.50 -43.23
C GLY A 445 -24.89 -11.08 -43.75
N ALA A 446 -25.63 -10.34 -42.93
CA ALA A 446 -26.94 -9.80 -43.34
C ALA A 446 -26.81 -8.75 -44.46
N LYS A 447 -25.83 -7.84 -44.39
CA LYS A 447 -25.57 -6.83 -45.43
C LYS A 447 -25.10 -7.46 -46.75
N TYR A 448 -24.23 -8.48 -46.69
CA TYR A 448 -23.78 -9.21 -47.87
C TYR A 448 -24.92 -9.98 -48.56
N SER A 449 -25.82 -10.59 -47.78
CA SER A 449 -27.00 -11.25 -48.33
C SER A 449 -27.89 -10.26 -49.12
N ARG A 450 -28.10 -9.05 -48.59
CA ARG A 450 -28.85 -7.98 -49.30
C ARG A 450 -28.15 -7.51 -50.57
N LEU A 451 -26.82 -7.41 -50.54
CA LEU A 451 -26.04 -7.05 -51.72
C LEU A 451 -26.26 -8.09 -52.84
N ARG A 452 -26.30 -9.38 -52.48
CA ARG A 452 -26.61 -10.43 -53.44
C ARG A 452 -28.06 -10.37 -53.93
N ASP A 453 -29.03 -10.15 -53.05
CA ASP A 453 -30.43 -9.98 -53.48
C ASP A 453 -30.58 -8.82 -54.49
N ALA A 454 -29.83 -7.73 -54.31
CA ALA A 454 -29.79 -6.62 -55.26
C ALA A 454 -29.15 -7.03 -56.60
N GLN A 455 -28.07 -7.82 -56.58
CA GLN A 455 -27.46 -8.36 -57.80
C GLN A 455 -28.40 -9.29 -58.55
N LEU A 456 -29.06 -10.24 -57.85
CA LEU A 456 -30.04 -11.14 -58.46
C LEU A 456 -31.19 -10.37 -59.12
N ARG A 457 -31.57 -9.22 -58.55
CA ARG A 457 -32.55 -8.33 -59.16
C ARG A 457 -32.03 -7.75 -60.49
N ILE A 458 -30.78 -7.29 -60.56
CA ILE A 458 -30.16 -6.86 -61.82
C ILE A 458 -30.22 -7.99 -62.85
N ASP A 459 -29.73 -9.18 -62.49
CA ASP A 459 -29.68 -10.35 -63.39
C ASP A 459 -31.09 -10.71 -63.92
N SER A 460 -32.12 -10.64 -63.05
CA SER A 460 -33.51 -10.92 -63.42
C SER A 460 -34.09 -9.89 -64.39
N VAL A 461 -33.71 -8.62 -64.23
CA VAL A 461 -34.17 -7.51 -65.09
C VAL A 461 -33.44 -7.55 -66.43
N GLU A 462 -32.14 -7.86 -66.45
CA GLU A 462 -31.38 -8.10 -67.67
C GLU A 462 -31.97 -9.26 -68.49
N LEU A 463 -32.30 -10.38 -67.85
CA LEU A 463 -32.98 -11.49 -68.53
C LEU A 463 -34.35 -11.07 -69.10
N ARG A 464 -35.11 -10.24 -68.37
CA ARG A 464 -36.39 -9.69 -68.86
C ARG A 464 -36.16 -8.78 -70.06
N LYS A 465 -35.10 -7.98 -70.04
CA LYS A 465 -34.67 -7.09 -71.15
C LYS A 465 -34.35 -7.91 -72.40
N GLU A 466 -33.50 -8.92 -72.28
CA GLU A 466 -33.15 -9.83 -73.38
C GLU A 466 -34.40 -10.49 -73.99
N ASN A 467 -35.33 -10.95 -73.15
CA ASN A 467 -36.59 -11.55 -73.60
C ASN A 467 -37.48 -10.55 -74.37
N ILE A 468 -37.50 -9.27 -74.00
CA ILE A 468 -38.25 -8.23 -74.73
C ILE A 468 -37.59 -7.93 -76.07
N TYR A 469 -36.27 -7.79 -76.13
CA TYR A 469 -35.55 -7.58 -77.38
C TYR A 469 -35.72 -8.76 -78.35
N ALA A 470 -35.69 -10.00 -77.84
CA ALA A 470 -36.00 -11.18 -78.64
C ALA A 470 -37.43 -11.14 -79.21
N LYS A 471 -38.42 -10.67 -78.44
CA LYS A 471 -39.80 -10.48 -78.93
C LYS A 471 -39.90 -9.40 -80.01
N ILE A 472 -39.19 -8.28 -79.87
CA ILE A 472 -39.11 -7.24 -80.90
C ILE A 472 -38.56 -7.82 -82.21
N GLU A 473 -37.48 -8.60 -82.13
CA GLU A 473 -36.89 -9.25 -83.30
C GLU A 473 -37.86 -10.25 -83.97
N MET A 474 -38.56 -11.06 -83.16
CA MET A 474 -39.56 -12.00 -83.67
C MET A 474 -40.74 -11.31 -84.35
N GLU A 475 -41.26 -10.20 -83.79
CA GLU A 475 -42.37 -9.45 -84.38
C GLU A 475 -41.97 -8.79 -85.70
N ASN A 476 -40.76 -8.23 -85.79
CA ASN A 476 -40.20 -7.73 -87.05
C ASN A 476 -40.07 -8.84 -88.10
N LYS A 477 -39.60 -10.03 -87.74
CA LYS A 477 -39.54 -11.19 -88.65
C LYS A 477 -40.93 -11.63 -89.10
N ARG A 478 -41.90 -11.68 -88.17
CA ARG A 478 -43.29 -12.03 -88.46
C ARG A 478 -43.92 -11.05 -89.46
N PHE A 479 -43.78 -9.75 -89.24
CA PHE A 479 -44.29 -8.71 -90.13
C PHE A 479 -43.69 -8.82 -91.55
N ASN A 480 -42.38 -8.97 -91.65
CA ASN A 480 -41.70 -9.16 -92.94
C ASN A 480 -42.19 -10.41 -93.69
N ASN A 481 -42.46 -11.51 -92.98
CA ASN A 481 -43.02 -12.73 -93.58
C ASN A 481 -44.46 -12.52 -94.06
N LEU A 482 -45.29 -11.79 -93.31
CA LEU A 482 -46.67 -11.45 -93.71
C LEU A 482 -46.70 -10.58 -94.96
N LEU A 483 -45.84 -9.55 -95.04
CA LEU A 483 -45.67 -8.72 -96.24
C LEU A 483 -45.31 -9.58 -97.46
N ARG A 484 -44.34 -10.50 -97.30
CA ARG A 484 -43.93 -11.41 -98.36
C ARG A 484 -45.06 -12.33 -98.82
N LEU A 485 -45.85 -12.86 -97.89
CA LEU A 485 -47.01 -13.71 -98.19
C LEU A 485 -48.10 -12.95 -98.95
N GLU A 486 -48.41 -11.72 -98.56
CA GLU A 486 -49.43 -10.93 -99.25
C GLU A 486 -48.96 -10.56 -100.67
N HIS A 487 -47.68 -10.20 -100.86
CA HIS A 487 -47.12 -9.99 -102.19
C HIS A 487 -47.20 -11.24 -103.10
N ILE A 488 -46.92 -12.42 -102.56
CA ILE A 488 -47.07 -13.69 -103.28
C ILE A 488 -48.54 -13.94 -103.63
N THR A 489 -49.44 -13.72 -102.67
CA THR A 489 -50.89 -13.91 -102.84
C THR A 489 -51.44 -12.99 -103.92
N PHE A 490 -51.08 -11.71 -103.89
CA PHE A 490 -51.44 -10.74 -104.93
C PHE A 490 -50.94 -11.19 -106.32
N THR A 491 -49.69 -11.65 -106.39
CA THR A 491 -49.10 -12.14 -107.65
C THR A 491 -49.86 -13.35 -108.19
N GLN A 492 -50.17 -14.33 -107.34
CA GLN A 492 -50.93 -15.54 -107.71
C GLN A 492 -52.37 -15.21 -108.13
N GLN A 493 -53.05 -14.32 -107.43
CA GLN A 493 -54.40 -13.88 -107.78
C GLN A 493 -54.43 -13.12 -109.11
N SER A 494 -53.42 -12.28 -109.36
CA SER A 494 -53.25 -11.57 -110.63
C SER A 494 -53.00 -12.53 -111.80
N GLN A 495 -52.16 -13.55 -111.60
CA GLN A 495 -51.91 -14.60 -112.59
C GLN A 495 -53.14 -15.47 -112.87
N ALA A 496 -53.87 -15.88 -111.83
CA ALA A 496 -55.11 -16.64 -111.98
C ALA A 496 -56.18 -15.84 -112.75
N LEU A 497 -56.24 -14.52 -112.54
CA LEU A 497 -57.11 -13.63 -113.30
C LEU A 497 -56.70 -13.53 -114.78
N ASP A 498 -55.39 -13.46 -115.07
CA ASP A 498 -54.88 -13.50 -116.44
C ASP A 498 -55.22 -14.82 -117.16
N GLU A 499 -55.03 -15.96 -116.48
CA GLU A 499 -55.39 -17.28 -117.01
C GLU A 499 -56.90 -17.41 -117.28
N TYR A 500 -57.73 -16.87 -116.39
CA TYR A 500 -59.18 -16.84 -116.56
C TYR A 500 -59.59 -16.02 -117.80
N VAL A 501 -58.96 -14.86 -118.02
CA VAL A 501 -59.19 -14.01 -119.19
C VAL A 501 -58.78 -14.71 -120.49
N VAL A 502 -57.66 -15.45 -120.49
CA VAL A 502 -57.22 -16.25 -121.65
C VAL A 502 -58.23 -17.35 -121.96
N LYS A 503 -58.69 -18.10 -120.96
CA LYS A 503 -59.73 -19.15 -121.13
C LYS A 503 -61.05 -18.59 -121.68
N MET A 504 -61.46 -17.41 -121.22
CA MET A 504 -62.65 -16.70 -121.72
C MET A 504 -62.51 -16.31 -123.21
N LYS A 505 -61.32 -15.85 -123.65
CA LYS A 505 -61.07 -15.53 -125.07
C LYS A 505 -61.07 -16.78 -125.96
N ASP A 506 -60.51 -17.89 -125.48
CA ASP A 506 -60.48 -19.16 -126.20
C ASP A 506 -61.88 -19.77 -126.38
N ALA A 507 -62.72 -19.70 -125.33
CA ALA A 507 -64.12 -20.13 -125.39
C ALA A 507 -64.92 -19.35 -126.45
N LYS A 508 -64.68 -18.04 -126.57
CA LYS A 508 -65.32 -17.15 -127.55
C LYS A 508 -64.89 -17.43 -128.99
N THR A 509 -63.66 -17.94 -129.19
CA THR A 509 -63.11 -18.25 -130.51
C THR A 509 -63.67 -19.59 -131.03
N LYS A 510 -63.83 -20.58 -130.15
CA LYS A 510 -64.51 -21.86 -130.47
C LYS A 510 -65.99 -21.68 -130.84
N THR A 511 -66.69 -20.69 -130.27
CA THR A 511 -68.10 -20.43 -130.62
C THR A 511 -68.28 -19.84 -132.02
N LYS A 512 -67.31 -19.05 -132.52
CA LYS A 512 -67.37 -18.46 -133.88
C LYS A 512 -67.07 -19.47 -135.01
N GLN A 513 -66.40 -20.59 -134.72
CA GLN A 513 -66.02 -21.58 -135.71
C GLN A 513 -67.16 -22.58 -136.01
N ASN A 514 -67.95 -22.95 -135.00
CA ASN A 514 -69.14 -23.82 -135.19
C ASN A 514 -70.30 -23.15 -135.95
N THR A 515 -70.38 -21.81 -135.98
CA THR A 515 -71.45 -21.07 -136.70
C THR A 515 -71.18 -20.95 -138.20
N ARG A 516 -69.99 -21.31 -138.70
CA ARG A 516 -69.62 -21.16 -140.12
C ARG A 516 -69.76 -22.44 -140.97
N GLU A 517 -70.04 -23.60 -140.37
CA GLU A 517 -70.12 -24.89 -141.09
C GLU A 517 -71.53 -25.50 -141.21
N ASN A 518 -72.62 -24.87 -140.72
CA ASN A 518 -73.95 -25.51 -140.65
C ASN A 518 -75.16 -24.68 -141.15
N GLY A 519 -74.99 -23.83 -142.18
CA GLY A 519 -76.04 -22.87 -142.58
C GLY A 519 -76.43 -22.77 -144.06
N GLU A 520 -75.97 -23.64 -144.96
CA GLU A 520 -76.52 -23.75 -146.32
C GLU A 520 -77.67 -24.78 -146.37
N LYS A 521 -78.85 -24.35 -146.83
CA LYS A 521 -80.13 -25.08 -147.00
C LYS A 521 -81.01 -25.21 -145.74
N THR A 522 -81.93 -24.26 -145.53
CA THR A 522 -83.39 -24.49 -145.41
C THR A 522 -84.12 -23.13 -145.44
N LYS A 523 -85.07 -22.97 -146.38
CA LYS A 523 -85.97 -21.82 -146.55
C LYS A 523 -87.25 -22.03 -145.71
N ARG A 524 -87.79 -20.91 -145.19
CA ARG A 524 -89.14 -20.70 -144.60
C ARG A 524 -89.39 -21.26 -143.19
N TYR A 525 -89.45 -20.36 -142.21
CA TYR A 525 -90.57 -20.04 -141.30
C TYR A 525 -89.99 -19.20 -140.15
N ILE A 526 -90.41 -17.94 -140.03
CA ILE A 526 -89.86 -17.00 -139.05
C ILE A 526 -90.83 -16.90 -137.87
N THR A 527 -90.45 -17.51 -136.75
CA THR A 527 -90.90 -17.19 -135.38
C THR A 527 -89.94 -17.84 -134.38
N SER A 528 -89.13 -17.03 -133.67
CA SER A 528 -88.62 -17.35 -132.32
C SER A 528 -87.77 -16.20 -131.76
N TYR A 529 -88.05 -15.86 -130.50
CA TYR A 529 -87.23 -15.20 -129.48
C TYR A 529 -85.74 -14.98 -129.79
N ASN A 530 -85.28 -13.72 -129.67
CA ASN A 530 -83.85 -13.40 -129.52
C ASN A 530 -83.52 -13.24 -128.03
N LEU A 531 -82.68 -14.16 -127.55
CA LEU A 531 -81.92 -14.06 -126.32
C LEU A 531 -80.84 -12.96 -126.44
N VAL A 532 -80.58 -12.37 -125.29
CA VAL A 532 -79.68 -11.25 -124.93
C VAL A 532 -78.28 -11.38 -125.53
N ASP A 533 -77.76 -10.26 -126.05
CA ASP A 533 -76.34 -10.12 -126.42
C ASP A 533 -75.87 -8.65 -126.22
N GLU A 534 -75.70 -8.25 -124.95
CA GLU A 534 -74.69 -7.25 -124.57
C GLU A 534 -73.81 -7.86 -123.47
N PRO A 535 -72.55 -8.20 -123.76
CA PRO A 535 -71.57 -8.51 -122.74
C PRO A 535 -71.03 -7.19 -122.17
N THR A 536 -71.24 -6.98 -120.87
CA THR A 536 -70.39 -6.10 -120.07
C THR A 536 -68.93 -6.41 -120.39
N GLN A 537 -68.17 -5.40 -120.82
CA GLN A 537 -66.72 -5.51 -120.98
C GLN A 537 -66.10 -5.92 -119.64
N PHE A 538 -65.79 -7.20 -119.50
CA PHE A 538 -64.88 -7.69 -118.47
C PHE A 538 -63.50 -7.10 -118.77
N SER A 539 -63.17 -5.97 -118.12
CA SER A 539 -61.86 -5.34 -118.19
C SER A 539 -61.01 -5.90 -117.07
N SER A 540 -60.12 -6.84 -117.41
CA SER A 540 -59.13 -7.42 -116.50
C SER A 540 -58.31 -6.37 -115.75
N GLU A 541 -58.15 -5.20 -116.36
CA GLU A 541 -57.41 -4.07 -115.79
C GLU A 541 -58.14 -3.41 -114.61
N LYS A 542 -59.47 -3.38 -114.62
CA LYS A 542 -60.28 -2.83 -113.52
C LYS A 542 -60.28 -3.77 -112.29
N GLU A 543 -60.34 -5.08 -112.51
CA GLU A 543 -60.25 -6.07 -111.42
C GLU A 543 -58.83 -6.17 -110.85
N LYS A 544 -57.78 -6.11 -111.68
CA LYS A 544 -56.40 -6.00 -111.18
C LYS A 544 -56.21 -4.78 -110.28
N LYS A 545 -56.74 -3.63 -110.68
CA LYS A 545 -56.69 -2.40 -109.88
C LYS A 545 -57.46 -2.51 -108.57
N THR A 546 -58.55 -3.29 -108.56
CA THR A 546 -59.33 -3.57 -107.33
C THR A 546 -58.57 -4.51 -106.40
N LEU A 547 -57.92 -5.55 -106.92
CA LEU A 547 -57.02 -6.44 -106.16
C LEU A 547 -55.82 -5.69 -105.60
N GLU A 548 -55.25 -4.75 -106.36
CA GLU A 548 -54.15 -3.89 -105.91
C GLU A 548 -54.59 -2.98 -104.75
N ILE A 549 -55.76 -2.34 -104.86
CA ILE A 549 -56.33 -1.53 -103.76
C ILE A 549 -56.58 -2.40 -102.51
N LEU A 550 -57.11 -3.62 -102.67
CA LEU A 550 -57.38 -4.53 -101.56
C LEU A 550 -56.09 -5.03 -100.89
N SER A 551 -55.06 -5.35 -101.69
CA SER A 551 -53.73 -5.72 -101.20
C SER A 551 -53.07 -4.56 -100.46
N ASN A 552 -53.14 -3.33 -100.99
CA ASN A 552 -52.61 -2.14 -100.35
C ASN A 552 -53.34 -1.83 -99.04
N TYR A 553 -54.66 -1.99 -99.00
CA TYR A 553 -55.43 -1.82 -97.76
C TYR A 553 -54.99 -2.81 -96.68
N LYS A 554 -54.79 -4.09 -97.03
CA LYS A 554 -54.27 -5.09 -96.10
C LYS A 554 -52.85 -4.80 -95.66
N ILE A 555 -51.98 -4.35 -96.56
CA ILE A 555 -50.60 -3.94 -96.21
C ILE A 555 -50.64 -2.81 -95.18
N VAL A 556 -51.43 -1.76 -95.42
CA VAL A 556 -51.60 -0.63 -94.48
C VAL A 556 -52.18 -1.12 -93.13
N HIS A 557 -53.14 -2.04 -93.16
CA HIS A 557 -53.70 -2.62 -91.94
C HIS A 557 -52.65 -3.42 -91.15
N MET A 558 -51.87 -4.28 -91.83
CA MET A 558 -50.76 -5.02 -91.22
C MET A 558 -49.66 -4.09 -90.68
N GLU A 559 -49.34 -3.01 -91.39
CA GLU A 559 -48.40 -1.97 -90.94
C GLU A 559 -48.89 -1.32 -89.64
N THR A 560 -50.17 -0.97 -89.57
CA THR A 560 -50.76 -0.36 -88.37
C THR A 560 -50.76 -1.33 -87.18
N GLU A 561 -51.13 -2.60 -87.39
CA GLU A 561 -51.07 -3.62 -86.33
C GLU A 561 -49.64 -3.89 -85.84
N HIS A 562 -48.68 -3.92 -86.77
CA HIS A 562 -47.26 -4.06 -86.45
C HIS A 562 -46.73 -2.85 -85.67
N GLU A 563 -47.08 -1.62 -86.08
CA GLU A 563 -46.68 -0.39 -85.38
C GLU A 563 -47.21 -0.37 -83.94
N VAL A 564 -48.47 -0.75 -83.72
CA VAL A 564 -49.05 -0.85 -82.37
C VAL A 564 -48.34 -1.91 -81.53
N ALA A 565 -48.08 -3.10 -82.09
CA ALA A 565 -47.37 -4.17 -81.39
C ALA A 565 -45.92 -3.79 -81.05
N LEU A 566 -45.23 -3.13 -81.98
CA LEU A 566 -43.87 -2.64 -81.80
C LEU A 566 -43.81 -1.53 -80.74
N MET A 567 -44.73 -0.56 -80.80
CA MET A 567 -44.82 0.51 -79.80
C MET A 567 -45.06 -0.04 -78.39
N HIS A 568 -45.91 -1.06 -78.24
CA HIS A 568 -46.12 -1.73 -76.96
C HIS A 568 -44.85 -2.43 -76.44
N LEU A 569 -44.11 -3.15 -77.32
CA LEU A 569 -42.85 -3.80 -76.95
C LEU A 569 -41.74 -2.79 -76.63
N LEU A 570 -41.67 -1.67 -77.36
CA LEU A 570 -40.73 -0.58 -77.08
C LEU A 570 -41.04 0.12 -75.76
N HIS A 571 -42.32 0.27 -75.41
CA HIS A 571 -42.72 0.79 -74.10
C HIS A 571 -42.29 -0.16 -72.97
N GLN A 572 -42.51 -1.47 -73.15
CA GLN A 572 -42.02 -2.49 -72.21
C GLN A 572 -40.49 -2.50 -72.09
N ALA A 573 -39.76 -2.25 -73.18
CA ALA A 573 -38.30 -2.13 -73.15
C ALA A 573 -37.86 -0.91 -72.33
N ALA A 574 -38.51 0.24 -72.52
CA ALA A 574 -38.22 1.46 -71.75
C ALA A 574 -38.55 1.31 -70.24
N GLU A 575 -39.65 0.63 -69.89
CA GLU A 575 -39.97 0.29 -68.49
C GLU A 575 -38.89 -0.59 -67.87
N VAL A 576 -38.38 -1.58 -68.62
CA VAL A 576 -37.33 -2.48 -68.14
C VAL A 576 -35.97 -1.79 -68.03
N ASP A 577 -35.67 -0.81 -68.88
CA ASP A 577 -34.48 0.03 -68.71
C ASP A 577 -34.54 0.86 -67.43
N ILE A 578 -35.71 1.42 -67.09
CA ILE A 578 -35.91 2.13 -65.80
C ILE A 578 -35.79 1.16 -64.62
N ASP A 579 -36.38 -0.05 -64.71
CA ASP A 579 -36.25 -1.08 -63.68
C ASP A 579 -34.77 -1.50 -63.48
N LEU A 580 -33.96 -1.50 -64.56
CA LEU A 580 -32.54 -1.84 -64.52
C LEU A 580 -31.75 -0.74 -63.84
N ASP A 581 -31.98 0.52 -64.19
CA ASP A 581 -31.34 1.67 -63.55
C ASP A 581 -31.62 1.70 -62.04
N LEU A 582 -32.87 1.46 -61.64
CA LEU A 582 -33.25 1.35 -60.22
C LEU A 582 -32.59 0.16 -59.51
N ALA A 583 -32.46 -0.99 -60.19
CA ALA A 583 -31.77 -2.15 -59.63
C ALA A 583 -30.27 -1.89 -59.44
N ILE A 584 -29.63 -1.21 -60.39
CA ILE A 584 -28.22 -0.78 -60.30
C ILE A 584 -28.02 0.24 -59.17
N GLU A 585 -28.92 1.22 -59.03
CA GLU A 585 -28.85 2.20 -57.93
C GLU A 585 -28.98 1.51 -56.56
N MET A 586 -29.91 0.57 -56.42
CA MET A 586 -30.07 -0.23 -55.20
C MET A 586 -28.84 -1.08 -54.90
N TYR A 587 -28.23 -1.70 -55.91
CA TYR A 587 -27.00 -2.47 -55.76
C TYR A 587 -25.86 -1.58 -55.27
N ASN A 588 -25.64 -0.43 -55.91
CA ASN A 588 -24.58 0.52 -55.53
C ASN A 588 -24.77 1.02 -54.09
N SER A 589 -26.00 1.35 -53.69
CA SER A 589 -26.30 1.75 -52.31
C SER A 589 -26.00 0.63 -51.31
N THR A 590 -26.36 -0.61 -51.65
CA THR A 590 -26.16 -1.76 -50.75
C THR A 590 -24.67 -2.16 -50.67
N ALA A 591 -23.92 -1.98 -51.77
CA ALA A 591 -22.48 -2.20 -51.82
C ALA A 591 -21.75 -1.21 -50.91
N GLN A 592 -22.08 0.09 -51.02
CA GLN A 592 -21.53 1.12 -50.16
C GLN A 592 -21.84 0.87 -48.67
N ASP A 593 -23.04 0.40 -48.36
CA ASP A 593 -23.46 0.03 -47.01
C ASP A 593 -22.68 -1.16 -46.44
N PHE A 594 -22.26 -2.10 -47.29
CA PHE A 594 -21.42 -3.24 -46.92
C PHE A 594 -19.96 -2.82 -46.73
N ASP A 595 -19.41 -2.05 -47.67
CA ASP A 595 -18.04 -1.53 -47.59
C ASP A 595 -17.84 -0.66 -46.35
N THR A 596 -18.82 0.18 -46.00
CA THR A 596 -18.79 1.00 -44.79
C THR A 596 -18.69 0.12 -43.53
N ALA A 597 -19.41 -1.00 -43.49
CA ALA A 597 -19.36 -1.94 -42.37
C ALA A 597 -18.01 -2.69 -42.30
N LEU A 598 -17.37 -2.98 -43.44
CA LEU A 598 -16.01 -3.55 -43.48
C LEU A 598 -14.97 -2.55 -42.95
N VAL A 599 -15.07 -1.28 -43.33
CA VAL A 599 -14.19 -0.22 -42.82
C VAL A 599 -14.40 0.00 -41.32
N GLU A 600 -15.64 -0.03 -40.85
CA GLU A 600 -15.95 0.06 -39.42
C GLU A 600 -15.33 -1.11 -38.64
N ARG A 601 -15.45 -2.34 -39.14
CA ARG A 601 -14.78 -3.53 -38.59
C ARG A 601 -13.27 -3.31 -38.46
N ASP A 602 -12.62 -2.90 -39.54
CA ASP A 602 -11.16 -2.74 -39.56
C ASP A 602 -10.67 -1.66 -38.59
N ASN A 603 -11.40 -0.55 -38.52
CA ASN A 603 -11.14 0.50 -37.54
C ASN A 603 -11.32 -0.01 -36.10
N LEU A 604 -12.38 -0.77 -35.83
CA LEU A 604 -12.63 -1.35 -34.51
C LEU A 604 -11.55 -2.38 -34.12
N VAL A 605 -11.08 -3.21 -35.07
CA VAL A 605 -9.97 -4.16 -34.82
C VAL A 605 -8.68 -3.40 -34.53
N TYR A 606 -8.36 -2.35 -35.30
CA TYR A 606 -7.20 -1.52 -35.05
C TYR A 606 -7.25 -0.87 -33.66
N LEU A 607 -8.36 -0.21 -33.33
CA LEU A 607 -8.56 0.43 -32.02
C LEU A 607 -8.48 -0.58 -30.87
N ALA A 608 -9.07 -1.77 -31.03
CA ALA A 608 -9.02 -2.81 -30.01
C ALA A 608 -7.61 -3.37 -29.80
N LYS A 609 -6.82 -3.56 -30.88
CA LYS A 609 -5.40 -3.96 -30.78
C LYS A 609 -4.56 -2.89 -30.12
N THR A 610 -4.71 -1.62 -30.53
CA THR A 610 -3.97 -0.51 -29.91
C THR A 610 -4.35 -0.36 -28.43
N ALA A 611 -5.60 -0.57 -28.06
CA ALA A 611 -6.04 -0.58 -26.66
C ALA A 611 -5.41 -1.75 -25.88
N GLU A 612 -5.35 -2.95 -26.45
CA GLU A 612 -4.71 -4.14 -25.82
C GLU A 612 -3.19 -3.96 -25.68
N GLU A 613 -2.51 -3.40 -26.69
CA GLU A 613 -1.09 -3.06 -26.64
C GLU A 613 -0.80 -1.97 -25.60
N TYR A 614 -1.62 -0.91 -25.55
CA TYR A 614 -1.50 0.15 -24.57
C TYR A 614 -1.78 -0.38 -23.14
N TYR A 615 -2.73 -1.29 -22.98
CA TYR A 615 -2.99 -1.98 -21.73
C TYR A 615 -1.80 -2.82 -21.29
N THR A 616 -1.27 -3.67 -22.17
CA THR A 616 -0.13 -4.56 -21.87
C THR A 616 1.14 -3.77 -21.53
N TYR A 617 1.40 -2.68 -22.26
CA TYR A 617 2.55 -1.81 -22.02
C TYR A 617 2.44 -1.02 -20.71
N ASN A 618 1.25 -0.54 -20.37
CA ASN A 618 1.04 0.24 -19.16
C ASN A 618 0.82 -0.63 -17.92
N ASP A 619 0.35 -1.88 -18.03
CA ASP A 619 0.07 -2.74 -16.88
C ASP A 619 1.29 -2.97 -15.98
N SER A 620 2.48 -3.13 -16.56
CA SER A 620 3.74 -3.22 -15.80
C SER A 620 4.08 -1.91 -15.10
N GLN A 621 4.05 -0.77 -15.81
CA GLN A 621 4.35 0.55 -15.22
C GLN A 621 3.31 0.97 -14.17
N ILE A 622 2.05 0.60 -14.38
CA ILE A 622 0.94 0.86 -13.46
C ILE A 622 1.14 0.04 -12.19
N ARG A 623 1.39 -1.27 -12.31
CA ARG A 623 1.68 -2.15 -11.16
C ARG A 623 2.87 -1.63 -10.36
N ASP A 624 3.97 -1.28 -11.03
CA ASP A 624 5.15 -0.75 -10.37
C ASP A 624 4.83 0.56 -9.62
N LYS A 625 4.05 1.45 -10.24
CA LYS A 625 3.64 2.74 -9.62
C LYS A 625 2.66 2.56 -8.46
N VAL A 626 1.73 1.62 -8.54
CA VAL A 626 0.82 1.28 -7.43
C VAL A 626 1.61 0.71 -6.26
N VAL A 627 2.52 -0.23 -6.51
CA VAL A 627 3.38 -0.80 -5.46
C VAL A 627 4.27 0.29 -4.84
N GLU A 628 4.90 1.13 -5.66
CA GLU A 628 5.75 2.24 -5.19
C GLU A 628 4.98 3.20 -4.29
N THR A 629 3.81 3.67 -4.73
CA THR A 629 3.00 4.62 -3.96
C THR A 629 2.42 4.01 -2.68
N ARG A 630 2.13 2.70 -2.67
CA ARG A 630 1.75 1.97 -1.44
C ARG A 630 2.89 1.92 -0.43
N ILE A 631 4.11 1.64 -0.89
CA ILE A 631 5.30 1.65 -0.03
C ILE A 631 5.53 3.07 0.53
N LEU A 632 5.40 4.11 -0.29
CA LEU A 632 5.53 5.50 0.17
C LEU A 632 4.48 5.86 1.22
N ARG A 633 3.21 5.46 1.03
CA ARG A 633 2.15 5.63 2.02
C ARG A 633 2.46 4.89 3.32
N SER A 634 2.95 3.65 3.25
CA SER A 634 3.29 2.87 4.44
C SER A 634 4.49 3.48 5.18
N GLU A 635 5.50 3.96 4.46
CA GLU A 635 6.62 4.71 5.06
C GLU A 635 6.16 6.00 5.73
N ALA A 636 5.28 6.78 5.11
CA ALA A 636 4.75 8.00 5.70
C ALA A 636 3.94 7.71 6.97
N ALA A 637 3.12 6.65 6.97
CA ALA A 637 2.37 6.20 8.15
C ALA A 637 3.31 5.81 9.31
N LEU A 638 4.39 5.09 9.02
CA LEU A 638 5.39 4.71 10.03
C LEU A 638 6.19 5.90 10.55
N ASN A 639 6.58 6.82 9.68
CA ASN A 639 7.28 8.04 10.07
C ASN A 639 6.39 8.86 11.02
N PHE A 640 5.11 9.03 10.68
CA PHE A 640 4.14 9.64 11.56
C PHE A 640 4.03 8.92 12.91
N ALA A 641 3.85 7.60 12.92
CA ALA A 641 3.77 6.81 14.15
C ALA A 641 5.01 6.99 15.05
N ARG A 642 6.21 7.00 14.46
CA ARG A 642 7.48 7.20 15.17
C ARG A 642 7.60 8.59 15.76
N ASP A 643 7.27 9.60 14.97
CA ASP A 643 7.40 11.01 15.39
C ASP A 643 6.35 11.34 16.47
N LEU A 644 5.15 10.78 16.37
CA LEU A 644 4.13 10.89 17.42
C LEU A 644 4.59 10.19 18.70
N ASN A 645 5.14 8.98 18.64
CA ASN A 645 5.67 8.30 19.83
C ASN A 645 6.81 9.13 20.49
N THR A 646 7.66 9.75 19.67
CA THR A 646 8.70 10.68 20.18
C THR A 646 8.09 11.90 20.86
N ALA A 647 7.01 12.44 20.30
CA ALA A 647 6.28 13.55 20.90
C ALA A 647 5.60 13.14 22.22
N LEU A 648 5.02 11.94 22.31
CA LEU A 648 4.44 11.38 23.52
C LEU A 648 5.50 11.20 24.62
N LEU A 649 6.65 10.60 24.28
CA LEU A 649 7.79 10.45 25.19
C LEU A 649 8.21 11.79 25.81
N ARG A 650 8.37 12.83 24.99
CA ARG A 650 8.77 14.17 25.48
C ARG A 650 7.66 14.87 26.25
N SER A 651 6.40 14.64 25.88
CA SER A 651 5.25 15.20 26.60
C SER A 651 5.08 14.56 27.97
N TYR A 652 5.35 13.26 28.11
CA TYR A 652 5.43 12.57 29.40
C TYR A 652 6.53 13.15 30.29
N LEU A 653 7.71 13.43 29.73
CA LEU A 653 8.78 14.09 30.48
C LEU A 653 8.37 15.50 30.92
N ALA A 654 7.70 16.27 30.07
CA ALA A 654 7.18 17.57 30.46
C ALA A 654 6.12 17.44 31.58
N ALA A 655 5.22 16.47 31.49
CA ALA A 655 4.22 16.19 32.53
C ALA A 655 4.88 15.80 33.86
N LYS A 656 5.86 14.89 33.86
CA LYS A 656 6.64 14.52 35.05
C LYS A 656 7.44 15.68 35.64
N ALA A 657 7.95 16.59 34.80
CA ALA A 657 8.61 17.80 35.28
C ALA A 657 7.62 18.72 36.01
N LEU A 658 6.37 18.75 35.56
CA LEU A 658 5.30 19.52 36.19
C LEU A 658 4.83 18.87 37.49
N GLU A 659 4.62 17.55 37.51
CA GLU A 659 4.38 16.77 38.74
C GLU A 659 5.49 17.05 39.76
N TYR A 660 6.74 17.03 39.30
CA TYR A 660 7.86 17.37 40.15
C TYR A 660 7.79 18.82 40.59
N LYS A 661 7.58 19.80 39.69
CA LYS A 661 7.50 21.24 39.98
C LYS A 661 6.49 21.54 41.09
N TYR A 662 5.31 20.95 41.04
CA TYR A 662 4.22 21.16 42.01
C TYR A 662 4.15 20.15 43.15
N LEU A 663 4.85 19.01 43.03
CA LEU A 663 4.79 17.86 43.94
C LEU A 663 3.38 17.28 44.07
N THR A 664 2.69 17.24 42.93
CA THR A 664 1.34 16.72 42.75
C THR A 664 1.37 15.63 41.70
N PRO A 665 0.75 14.47 41.93
CA PRO A 665 0.43 13.56 40.84
C PRO A 665 -0.51 14.23 39.84
N LEU A 666 -0.23 14.13 38.54
CA LEU A 666 -1.14 14.63 37.50
C LEU A 666 -2.20 13.55 37.21
N GLU A 667 -3.00 13.20 38.21
CA GLU A 667 -4.07 12.21 38.10
C GLU A 667 -5.41 12.86 38.41
N ASN A 668 -6.36 12.79 37.47
CA ASN A 668 -7.71 13.36 37.60
C ASN A 668 -7.76 14.85 38.04
N ILE A 669 -6.87 15.68 37.52
CA ILE A 669 -6.84 17.12 37.85
C ILE A 669 -7.96 17.84 37.12
N SER A 670 -8.93 18.42 37.84
CA SER A 670 -9.96 19.27 37.23
C SER A 670 -9.37 20.63 36.87
N LEU A 671 -9.50 21.02 35.61
CA LEU A 671 -9.16 22.34 35.09
C LEU A 671 -10.41 23.23 34.98
N ASP A 672 -10.20 24.54 34.92
CA ASP A 672 -11.28 25.51 34.67
C ASP A 672 -11.94 25.22 33.31
N GLY A 673 -13.27 25.21 33.27
CA GLY A 673 -14.04 24.88 32.06
C GLY A 673 -14.51 23.43 31.95
N GLY A 674 -14.27 22.60 32.98
CA GLY A 674 -14.77 21.22 33.03
C GLY A 674 -13.89 20.20 32.31
N GLN A 675 -12.68 20.60 31.89
CA GLN A 675 -11.65 19.70 31.39
C GLN A 675 -10.95 18.99 32.55
N SER A 676 -10.41 17.80 32.30
CA SER A 676 -9.58 17.05 33.25
C SER A 676 -8.22 16.76 32.63
N LEU A 677 -7.16 16.92 33.40
CA LEU A 677 -5.80 16.55 33.04
C LEU A 677 -5.41 15.28 33.80
N ASP A 678 -5.13 14.21 33.06
CA ASP A 678 -4.57 12.96 33.58
C ASP A 678 -3.35 12.56 32.75
N ILE A 679 -2.22 12.29 33.41
CA ILE A 679 -1.00 11.82 32.75
C ILE A 679 -1.20 10.49 32.01
N ASN A 680 -2.16 9.66 32.47
CA ASN A 680 -2.51 8.40 31.82
C ASN A 680 -3.19 8.60 30.46
N ASP A 681 -3.75 9.79 30.19
CA ASP A 681 -4.35 10.09 28.89
C ASP A 681 -3.29 10.08 27.78
N LEU A 682 -2.02 10.39 28.09
CA LEU A 682 -0.90 10.30 27.14
C LEU A 682 -0.78 8.93 26.50
N TYR A 683 -1.10 7.85 27.22
CA TYR A 683 -1.00 6.49 26.69
C TYR A 683 -2.13 6.17 25.68
N ARG A 684 -3.21 6.96 25.72
CA ARG A 684 -4.38 6.82 24.85
C ARG A 684 -4.35 7.79 23.68
N ILE A 685 -3.48 8.79 23.70
CA ILE A 685 -3.31 9.74 22.60
C ILE A 685 -2.81 9.03 21.36
N GLN A 686 -3.53 9.22 20.27
CA GLN A 686 -3.22 8.61 18.98
C GLN A 686 -3.09 9.65 17.86
N THR A 687 -3.58 10.89 18.03
CA THR A 687 -3.45 11.95 17.03
C THR A 687 -2.60 13.13 17.54
N PRO A 688 -2.00 13.93 16.63
CA PRO A 688 -1.39 15.20 17.02
C PRO A 688 -2.38 16.14 17.69
N HIS A 689 -3.67 16.10 17.30
CA HIS A 689 -4.68 16.99 17.87
C HIS A 689 -4.91 16.71 19.36
N ASP A 690 -5.06 15.45 19.76
CA ASP A 690 -5.23 15.11 21.17
C ASP A 690 -3.96 15.45 21.97
N LEU A 691 -2.78 15.28 21.36
CA LEU A 691 -1.52 15.71 21.96
C LEU A 691 -1.46 17.22 22.17
N ASP A 692 -1.99 18.00 21.22
CA ASP A 692 -2.08 19.45 21.34
C ASP A 692 -3.00 19.85 22.51
N VAL A 693 -4.17 19.20 22.63
CA VAL A 693 -5.09 19.39 23.74
C VAL A 693 -4.39 19.10 25.07
N PHE A 694 -3.76 17.94 25.21
CA PHE A 694 -3.01 17.57 26.41
C PHE A 694 -1.91 18.60 26.75
N LEU A 695 -1.11 19.03 25.76
CA LEU A 695 -0.05 20.01 25.98
C LEU A 695 -0.60 21.40 26.34
N ASN A 696 -1.77 21.79 25.80
CA ASN A 696 -2.46 23.02 26.17
C ASN A 696 -2.97 22.93 27.62
N ASP A 697 -3.58 21.82 28.00
CA ASP A 697 -4.07 21.57 29.36
C ASP A 697 -2.91 21.56 30.38
N LEU A 698 -1.78 20.97 30.01
CA LEU A 698 -0.55 20.98 30.78
C LEU A 698 -0.01 22.42 30.98
N SER A 699 -0.06 23.25 29.93
CA SER A 699 0.31 24.66 30.01
C SER A 699 -0.67 25.48 30.85
N ASN A 700 -1.97 25.21 30.74
CA ASN A 700 -3.01 25.88 31.50
C ASN A 700 -2.84 25.59 33.00
N TYR A 701 -2.55 24.34 33.36
CA TYR A 701 -2.24 23.95 34.73
C TYR A 701 -1.04 24.74 35.31
N ASP A 702 0.03 24.91 34.52
CA ASP A 702 1.20 25.71 34.94
C ASP A 702 0.85 27.19 35.19
N THR A 703 -0.02 27.78 34.36
CA THR A 703 -0.42 29.20 34.47
C THR A 703 -1.43 29.49 35.59
N GLY A 704 -2.17 28.47 36.04
CA GLY A 704 -3.33 28.64 36.92
C GLY A 704 -3.01 28.91 38.40
N CYS A 705 -1.75 28.82 38.83
CA CYS A 705 -1.38 28.97 40.25
C CYS A 705 -2.31 28.12 41.15
N ALA A 706 -2.47 26.83 40.83
CA ALA A 706 -3.48 25.98 41.47
C ALA A 706 -3.25 25.70 42.98
N TRP A 707 -2.19 26.28 43.60
CA TRP A 707 -1.66 25.91 44.92
C TRP A 707 -1.40 27.16 45.77
N GLY A 708 -1.60 27.02 47.10
CA GLY A 708 -1.66 28.13 48.07
C GLY A 708 -0.39 28.96 48.27
N ALA A 709 -0.41 29.87 49.26
CA ALA A 709 0.62 30.88 49.51
C ALA A 709 2.05 30.31 49.48
N VAL A 710 2.85 30.82 48.55
CA VAL A 710 4.26 30.51 48.42
C VAL A 710 5.04 31.47 49.32
N SER A 711 5.93 30.95 50.17
CA SER A 711 6.73 31.81 51.06
C SER A 711 8.22 31.55 50.88
N GLU A 712 9.00 32.63 50.83
CA GLU A 712 10.45 32.57 50.99
C GLU A 712 10.77 31.94 52.35
N ARG A 713 11.71 31.00 52.34
CA ARG A 713 12.26 30.43 53.56
C ARG A 713 13.76 30.35 53.43
N LEU A 714 14.44 31.11 54.27
CA LEU A 714 15.87 30.97 54.45
C LEU A 714 16.17 29.89 55.49
N TYR A 715 16.83 28.83 55.05
CA TYR A 715 17.42 27.82 55.93
C TYR A 715 18.87 28.17 56.22
N ARG A 716 19.25 27.95 57.48
CA ARG A 716 20.63 28.09 57.95
C ARG A 716 21.05 26.77 58.55
N ILE A 717 22.11 26.20 58.00
CA ILE A 717 22.67 24.94 58.49
C ILE A 717 24.09 25.27 58.96
N SER A 718 24.34 25.13 60.24
CA SER A 718 25.64 25.34 60.88
C SER A 718 26.36 24.01 61.00
N LEU A 719 27.64 23.98 60.63
CA LEU A 719 28.51 22.83 60.86
C LEU A 719 28.52 22.47 62.35
N ALA A 720 28.71 23.46 63.23
CA ALA A 720 28.76 23.23 64.66
C ALA A 720 27.43 22.72 65.21
N LYS A 721 26.31 23.40 64.91
CA LYS A 721 25.02 23.11 65.56
C LYS A 721 24.26 21.97 64.92
N ASP A 722 24.15 21.97 63.60
CA ASP A 722 23.23 21.11 62.87
C ASP A 722 23.92 19.84 62.35
N ILE A 723 25.16 19.93 61.86
CA ILE A 723 25.89 18.76 61.34
C ILE A 723 26.56 17.97 62.46
N LEU A 724 27.22 18.65 63.41
CA LEU A 724 27.88 18.03 64.56
C LEU A 724 26.97 17.87 65.79
N GLY A 725 25.74 18.39 65.73
CA GLY A 725 24.76 18.28 66.81
C GLY A 725 25.12 19.06 68.08
N LEU A 726 26.00 20.07 68.02
CA LEU A 726 26.48 20.84 69.18
C LEU A 726 25.51 21.95 69.59
N THR A 727 24.22 21.61 69.67
CA THR A 727 23.14 22.52 70.08
C THR A 727 23.29 22.97 71.54
N ASP A 728 22.67 24.10 71.92
CA ASP A 728 22.72 24.55 73.32
C ASP A 728 22.11 23.50 74.25
N ASP A 729 21.00 22.87 73.85
CA ASP A 729 20.34 21.81 74.62
C ASP A 729 21.23 20.57 74.80
N TYR A 730 21.93 20.15 73.74
CA TYR A 730 22.87 19.03 73.83
C TYR A 730 24.04 19.37 74.76
N LEU A 731 24.64 20.55 74.64
CA LEU A 731 25.75 20.96 75.50
C LEU A 731 25.32 21.16 76.95
N GLU A 732 24.08 21.60 77.20
CA GLU A 732 23.49 21.66 78.54
C GLU A 732 23.23 20.27 79.13
N SER A 733 22.90 19.28 78.29
CA SER A 733 22.74 17.89 78.73
C SER A 733 24.07 17.25 79.19
N LEU A 734 25.21 17.77 78.72
CA LEU A 734 26.55 17.36 79.17
C LEU A 734 26.93 17.99 80.53
N GLY A 735 26.17 18.98 81.00
CA GLY A 735 26.36 19.63 82.30
C GLY A 735 25.99 21.13 82.29
N ALA A 736 25.92 21.74 83.47
CA ALA A 736 25.67 23.18 83.62
C ALA A 736 26.89 24.02 83.19
N LEU A 737 27.10 24.14 81.87
CA LEU A 737 28.17 24.91 81.27
C LEU A 737 27.78 26.40 81.17
N THR A 738 28.74 27.29 81.46
CA THR A 738 28.59 28.72 81.16
C THR A 738 28.61 28.95 79.65
N ASN A 739 28.04 30.06 79.16
CA ASN A 739 28.03 30.37 77.72
C ASN A 739 29.45 30.37 77.11
N SER A 740 30.44 30.89 77.83
CA SER A 740 31.84 30.87 77.39
C SER A 740 32.40 29.44 77.28
N ALA A 741 32.02 28.55 78.20
CA ALA A 741 32.46 27.16 78.18
C ALA A 741 31.77 26.37 77.05
N LYS A 742 30.49 26.67 76.76
CA LYS A 742 29.77 26.09 75.62
C LYS A 742 30.43 26.48 74.29
N GLU A 743 30.74 27.77 74.11
CA GLU A 743 31.41 28.27 72.90
C GLU A 743 32.83 27.70 72.73
N GLN A 744 33.58 27.56 73.82
CA GLN A 744 34.89 26.90 73.79
C GLN A 744 34.76 25.43 73.37
N LEU A 745 33.83 24.68 73.99
CA LEU A 745 33.62 23.27 73.67
C LEU A 745 33.14 23.08 72.22
N ARG A 746 32.30 23.99 71.70
CA ARG A 746 31.93 24.00 70.27
C ARG A 746 33.15 24.15 69.39
N ARG A 747 33.98 25.15 69.67
CA ARG A 747 35.18 25.44 68.90
C ARG A 747 36.13 24.25 68.88
N GLU A 748 36.41 23.65 70.04
CA GLU A 748 37.28 22.47 70.16
C GLU A 748 36.76 21.30 69.31
N ARG A 749 35.45 21.08 69.28
CA ARG A 749 34.83 20.01 68.48
C ARG A 749 34.80 20.30 66.98
N VAL A 750 34.55 21.55 66.59
CA VAL A 750 34.63 21.99 65.19
C VAL A 750 36.06 21.86 64.69
N GLN A 751 37.05 22.35 65.43
CA GLN A 751 38.47 22.24 65.07
C GLN A 751 38.90 20.78 64.93
N ALA A 752 38.50 19.91 65.87
CA ALA A 752 38.79 18.48 65.76
C ALA A 752 38.17 17.82 64.52
N PHE A 753 36.97 18.26 64.12
CA PHE A 753 36.34 17.78 62.89
C PHE A 753 37.06 18.29 61.64
N LEU A 754 37.39 19.59 61.59
CA LEU A 754 38.10 20.19 60.46
C LEU A 754 39.46 19.51 60.25
N ALA A 755 40.23 19.31 61.32
CA ALA A 755 41.53 18.64 61.26
C ALA A 755 41.48 17.20 60.72
N ASP A 756 40.34 16.51 60.85
CA ASP A 756 40.12 15.15 60.30
C ASP A 756 39.70 15.17 58.82
N LYS A 757 39.23 16.31 58.31
CA LYS A 757 38.59 16.44 56.98
C LYS A 757 39.36 17.30 55.98
N ILE A 758 40.44 17.93 56.42
CA ILE A 758 41.36 18.66 55.54
C ILE A 758 42.28 17.67 54.84
N ASP A 759 42.43 17.83 53.53
CA ASP A 759 43.45 17.14 52.76
C ASP A 759 44.83 17.75 53.07
N ALA A 760 45.76 16.91 53.55
CA ALA A 760 47.09 17.34 53.93
C ALA A 760 47.94 17.84 52.74
N ASP A 761 47.62 17.43 51.52
CA ASP A 761 48.39 17.78 50.32
C ASP A 761 47.87 19.06 49.64
N SER A 762 46.55 19.32 49.68
CA SER A 762 45.95 20.50 49.02
C SER A 762 45.43 21.57 49.97
N ASN A 763 45.39 21.32 51.28
CA ASN A 763 44.74 22.17 52.28
C ASN A 763 43.23 22.38 52.05
N ASP A 764 42.61 21.60 51.16
CA ASP A 764 41.18 21.67 50.89
C ASP A 764 40.38 20.93 51.97
N LEU A 765 39.22 21.48 52.32
CA LEU A 765 38.28 20.83 53.24
C LEU A 765 37.22 20.09 52.45
N SER A 766 37.06 18.77 52.69
CA SER A 766 35.97 18.00 52.08
C SER A 766 35.25 17.11 53.09
N PHE A 767 33.93 17.20 53.12
CA PHE A 767 33.12 16.29 53.93
C PHE A 767 31.69 16.12 53.40
N PRO A 768 31.10 14.92 53.58
CA PRO A 768 29.70 14.70 53.29
C PRO A 768 28.81 15.06 54.48
N PHE A 769 27.57 15.45 54.20
CA PHE A 769 26.48 15.58 55.17
C PHE A 769 25.15 15.20 54.53
N SER A 770 24.11 14.95 55.32
CA SER A 770 22.78 14.60 54.83
C SER A 770 21.73 15.52 55.44
N ILE A 771 20.69 15.84 54.68
CA ILE A 771 19.55 16.60 55.18
C ILE A 771 18.31 15.71 55.10
N SER A 772 17.71 15.42 56.25
CA SER A 772 16.50 14.60 56.34
C SER A 772 15.28 15.44 56.69
N LEU A 773 14.13 15.11 56.08
CA LEU A 773 12.82 15.65 56.47
C LEU A 773 12.38 15.19 57.88
N ALA A 774 13.04 14.20 58.47
CA ALA A 774 12.76 13.73 59.83
C ALA A 774 13.49 14.54 60.92
N ASP A 775 14.44 15.41 60.54
CA ASP A 775 15.25 16.16 61.50
C ASP A 775 14.49 17.40 62.00
N GLU A 776 14.17 17.47 63.30
CA GLU A 776 13.29 18.52 63.89
C GLU A 776 13.78 19.95 63.62
N GLY A 777 15.09 20.17 63.43
CA GLY A 777 15.65 21.49 63.12
C GLY A 777 15.18 22.04 61.77
N ILE A 778 15.06 21.19 60.76
CA ILE A 778 14.64 21.51 59.39
C ILE A 778 13.13 21.23 59.22
N ALA A 779 12.63 20.19 59.89
CA ALA A 779 11.23 19.78 59.93
C ALA A 779 10.32 20.64 60.82
N ARG A 780 10.85 21.63 61.56
CA ARG A 780 10.04 22.60 62.35
C ARG A 780 8.92 23.27 61.54
N TYR A 781 9.07 23.30 60.21
CA TYR A 781 8.08 23.80 59.26
C TYR A 781 7.36 22.69 58.50
N SER A 782 7.06 21.55 59.16
CA SER A 782 6.44 20.29 58.70
C SER A 782 5.15 20.34 57.86
N LYS A 783 4.74 21.51 57.38
CA LYS A 783 3.60 21.74 56.48
C LYS A 783 4.01 22.03 55.03
N TYR A 784 5.31 22.09 54.72
CA TYR A 784 5.78 22.56 53.43
C TYR A 784 6.83 21.65 52.80
N ASN A 785 6.76 21.51 51.48
CA ASN A 785 7.87 21.03 50.69
C ASN A 785 8.82 22.18 50.37
N VAL A 786 10.12 21.95 50.53
CA VAL A 786 11.14 22.99 50.46
C VAL A 786 12.02 22.74 49.25
N LYS A 787 12.02 23.68 48.30
CA LYS A 787 12.89 23.64 47.12
C LYS A 787 13.86 24.79 47.10
N ILE A 788 15.10 24.50 46.73
CA ILE A 788 16.08 25.54 46.44
C ILE A 788 15.62 26.29 45.18
N TRP A 789 15.66 27.62 45.22
CA TRP A 789 15.20 28.44 44.10
C TRP A 789 16.16 29.58 43.82
N TRP A 790 16.16 30.06 42.57
CA TRP A 790 16.99 31.17 42.13
C TRP A 790 16.26 32.07 41.13
N GLY A 791 16.29 33.38 41.38
CA GLY A 791 15.96 34.43 40.41
C GLY A 791 14.62 35.13 40.64
N THR A 792 14.35 36.14 39.82
CA THR A 792 13.09 36.93 39.78
C THR A 792 12.00 36.31 38.92
N ALA A 793 12.21 35.09 38.41
CA ALA A 793 11.21 34.39 37.63
C ALA A 793 10.00 34.10 38.52
N SER A 794 8.80 34.52 38.08
CA SER A 794 7.53 34.30 38.78
C SER A 794 7.53 32.91 39.40
N PRO A 795 7.62 32.81 40.73
CA PRO A 795 7.13 31.63 41.41
C PRO A 795 5.72 31.35 40.96
N PRO A 796 5.20 30.13 41.20
CA PRO A 796 3.88 29.78 40.74
C PRO A 796 2.77 30.78 41.10
N CYS A 797 2.96 31.62 42.13
CA CYS A 797 1.88 32.45 42.68
C CYS A 797 2.24 33.87 43.19
N ASP A 798 3.51 34.25 43.38
CA ASP A 798 3.92 35.62 43.76
C ASP A 798 5.45 35.79 43.62
N PRO A 799 6.00 36.91 43.11
CA PRO A 799 7.44 37.10 42.99
C PRO A 799 8.10 37.13 44.37
N VAL A 800 8.89 36.09 44.64
CA VAL A 800 9.76 35.97 45.81
C VAL A 800 11.19 35.90 45.31
N GLU A 801 12.04 36.82 45.76
CA GLU A 801 13.44 36.90 45.32
C GLU A 801 14.30 35.92 46.12
N ALA A 802 14.32 34.64 45.71
CA ALA A 802 15.23 33.67 46.29
C ALA A 802 16.60 33.70 45.59
N LYS A 803 17.68 33.68 46.39
CA LYS A 803 19.07 33.80 45.94
C LYS A 803 19.83 32.46 45.89
N GLY A 804 19.19 31.31 46.04
CA GLY A 804 19.84 29.98 45.98
C GLY A 804 20.70 29.63 47.20
N ILE A 805 21.92 29.12 46.99
CA ILE A 805 22.79 28.65 48.08
C ILE A 805 24.03 29.53 48.22
N ALA A 806 24.35 29.93 49.44
CA ALA A 806 25.62 30.56 49.81
C ALA A 806 26.24 29.86 51.02
N VAL A 807 27.54 30.02 51.19
CA VAL A 807 28.30 29.51 52.33
C VAL A 807 28.98 30.69 53.01
N LYS A 808 28.85 30.75 54.33
CA LYS A 808 29.57 31.70 55.17
C LYS A 808 30.62 30.96 56.00
N ILE A 809 31.86 31.40 55.93
CA ILE A 809 32.93 30.96 56.80
C ILE A 809 33.14 32.00 57.90
N THR A 810 32.99 31.58 59.16
CA THR A 810 33.24 32.44 60.32
C THR A 810 34.60 32.10 60.90
N THR A 811 35.57 33.00 60.76
CA THR A 811 36.96 32.79 61.18
C THR A 811 37.48 33.97 62.00
N LEU A 812 38.53 33.76 62.78
CA LEU A 812 39.25 34.84 63.50
C LEU A 812 40.42 35.43 62.70
N GLN A 813 40.73 34.84 61.53
CA GLN A 813 41.86 35.21 60.68
C GLN A 813 41.64 36.55 59.96
N PRO A 814 42.40 37.63 60.28
CA PRO A 814 42.09 39.00 59.85
C PRO A 814 42.38 39.33 58.35
N ALA A 815 42.35 38.35 57.44
CA ALA A 815 42.69 38.52 56.01
C ALA A 815 41.46 38.53 55.08
N ASP A 816 41.62 39.15 53.90
CA ASP A 816 40.67 39.09 52.77
C ASP A 816 40.74 37.69 52.12
N LEU A 817 40.14 36.71 52.79
CA LEU A 817 40.00 35.34 52.29
C LEU A 817 38.92 35.30 51.19
N GLU A 818 39.22 34.64 50.06
CA GLU A 818 38.28 34.39 48.96
C GLU A 818 38.15 32.89 48.70
N PRO A 819 37.65 32.09 49.67
CA PRO A 819 37.55 30.65 49.55
C PRO A 819 36.56 30.26 48.45
N TYR A 820 36.96 29.31 47.61
CA TYR A 820 36.11 28.77 46.55
C TYR A 820 35.37 27.54 47.06
N VAL A 821 34.05 27.51 46.91
CA VAL A 821 33.22 26.41 47.38
C VAL A 821 32.67 25.66 46.19
N THR A 822 32.89 24.34 46.19
CA THR A 822 32.19 23.39 45.33
C THR A 822 31.24 22.56 46.20
N LEU A 823 29.94 22.73 45.96
CA LEU A 823 28.91 21.91 46.57
C LEU A 823 28.46 20.85 45.57
N LYS A 824 28.25 19.63 46.03
CA LYS A 824 27.73 18.52 45.24
C LYS A 824 26.51 17.92 45.94
N LEU A 825 25.42 17.81 45.21
CA LEU A 825 24.23 17.10 45.63
C LEU A 825 24.26 15.71 45.03
N THR A 826 24.28 14.69 45.89
CA THR A 826 24.33 13.28 45.49
C THR A 826 23.21 12.50 46.18
N GLY A 827 22.76 11.41 45.55
CA GLY A 827 21.73 10.56 46.14
C GLY A 827 20.30 11.04 45.91
N SER A 828 19.37 10.38 46.58
CA SER A 828 17.94 10.56 46.44
C SER A 828 17.42 11.80 47.17
N GLN A 829 16.47 12.46 46.53
CA GLN A 829 15.79 13.63 47.06
C GLN A 829 14.47 13.22 47.67
N THR A 830 14.11 13.83 48.80
CA THR A 830 12.89 13.48 49.53
C THR A 830 11.94 14.65 49.63
N PHE A 831 10.64 14.36 49.55
CA PHE A 831 9.54 15.32 49.69
C PHE A 831 8.40 14.69 50.47
N TRP A 832 7.52 15.51 51.01
CA TRP A 832 6.23 15.08 51.55
C TRP A 832 5.18 15.03 50.43
N ASN A 833 4.37 13.98 50.36
CA ASN A 833 3.12 14.02 49.58
C ASN A 833 1.98 14.66 50.40
N GLU A 834 0.80 14.82 49.78
CA GLU A 834 -0.42 15.33 50.42
C GLU A 834 -0.83 14.53 51.68
N ASN A 835 -0.55 13.22 51.68
CA ASN A 835 -0.79 12.33 52.82
C ASN A 835 0.28 12.42 53.92
N LYS A 836 1.28 13.31 53.77
CA LYS A 836 2.45 13.44 54.67
C LYS A 836 3.27 12.16 54.77
N GLU A 837 3.42 11.47 53.66
CA GLU A 837 4.38 10.39 53.49
C GLU A 837 5.63 10.93 52.79
N VAL A 838 6.79 10.37 53.13
CA VAL A 838 8.05 10.74 52.48
C VAL A 838 8.15 10.02 51.14
N LEU A 839 8.07 10.77 50.05
CA LEU A 839 8.36 10.31 48.69
C LEU A 839 9.86 10.46 48.41
N GLU A 840 10.47 9.39 47.91
CA GLU A 840 11.86 9.38 47.46
C GLU A 840 11.90 9.49 45.94
N TYR A 841 12.48 10.57 45.45
CA TYR A 841 12.73 10.79 44.03
C TYR A 841 14.18 10.46 43.74
N VAL A 842 14.37 9.42 42.91
CA VAL A 842 15.69 8.99 42.48
C VAL A 842 15.94 9.57 41.08
N PRO A 843 16.98 10.39 40.90
CA PRO A 843 17.41 10.76 39.57
C PRO A 843 18.05 9.56 38.88
N VAL A 844 17.27 8.88 38.04
CA VAL A 844 17.72 7.69 37.33
C VAL A 844 18.20 8.08 35.93
N SER A 845 19.46 7.78 35.62
CA SER A 845 20.12 8.10 34.35
C SER A 845 20.05 7.00 33.28
N LYS A 846 19.23 5.96 33.47
CA LYS A 846 19.19 4.81 32.55
C LYS A 846 17.78 4.28 32.32
N TYR A 847 17.10 4.80 31.30
CA TYR A 847 15.95 4.15 30.67
C TYR A 847 16.18 3.95 29.17
N LEU A 848 15.51 2.94 28.60
CA LEU A 848 15.83 2.34 27.30
C LEU A 848 15.59 3.28 26.11
N ASN A 849 14.77 4.32 26.26
CA ASN A 849 14.36 5.22 25.18
C ASN A 849 15.12 6.58 25.15
N MET A 850 16.13 6.78 25.99
CA MET A 850 16.84 8.08 26.11
C MET A 850 18.12 8.19 25.24
N GLN A 851 18.12 7.71 23.99
CA GLN A 851 19.34 7.81 23.16
C GLN A 851 19.71 9.24 22.73
N SER A 852 18.88 10.27 22.93
CA SER A 852 19.21 11.62 22.42
C SER A 852 18.70 12.84 23.21
N ILE A 853 18.21 12.69 24.44
CA ILE A 853 17.90 13.88 25.26
C ILE A 853 19.21 14.24 25.95
N GLY A 854 19.69 15.47 25.71
CA GLY A 854 21.05 15.94 26.05
C GLY A 854 21.54 15.48 27.42
N THR A 855 22.86 15.33 27.54
CA THR A 855 23.58 14.79 28.70
C THR A 855 22.96 15.17 30.06
N ASP A 856 21.98 14.38 30.52
CA ASP A 856 21.53 14.30 31.91
C ASP A 856 22.60 13.52 32.73
N SER A 857 23.87 13.79 32.41
CA SER A 857 25.00 12.92 32.70
C SER A 857 25.60 13.13 34.07
N SER A 858 24.88 13.74 35.01
CA SER A 858 25.31 13.65 36.39
C SER A 858 24.13 13.48 37.33
N VAL A 859 24.04 12.23 37.83
CA VAL A 859 23.43 11.86 39.12
C VAL A 859 23.90 12.80 40.26
N VAL A 860 25.00 13.51 40.03
CA VAL A 860 25.59 14.54 40.88
C VAL A 860 25.27 15.93 40.31
N THR A 861 24.49 16.74 41.02
CA THR A 861 24.40 18.17 40.67
C THR A 861 25.53 18.91 41.38
N THR A 862 26.33 19.69 40.66
CA THR A 862 27.45 20.45 41.23
C THR A 862 27.21 21.94 41.05
N GLY A 863 27.45 22.72 42.10
CA GLY A 863 27.45 24.18 42.04
C GLY A 863 28.72 24.72 42.69
N SER A 864 29.38 25.64 42.00
CA SER A 864 30.65 26.22 42.46
C SER A 864 30.58 27.74 42.50
N PHE A 865 31.02 28.34 43.60
CA PHE A 865 30.82 29.76 43.93
C PHE A 865 31.75 30.21 45.08
N ASP A 866 31.97 31.51 45.21
CA ASP A 866 32.82 32.04 46.31
C ASP A 866 32.06 32.05 47.64
N ALA A 867 32.73 31.70 48.74
CA ALA A 867 32.15 31.81 50.07
C ALA A 867 32.24 33.23 50.64
N PHE A 868 31.28 33.58 51.49
CA PHE A 868 31.30 34.81 52.27
C PHE A 868 32.19 34.63 53.51
N VAL A 869 33.13 35.54 53.71
CA VAL A 869 33.96 35.60 54.92
C VAL A 869 33.51 36.81 55.73
N TYR A 870 33.24 36.63 57.02
CA TYR A 870 32.72 37.63 57.97
C TYR A 870 31.30 38.15 57.72
N THR A 871 30.93 38.33 56.47
CA THR A 871 29.70 39.01 56.04
C THR A 871 28.52 38.05 56.05
N ASP A 872 27.33 38.56 56.33
CA ASP A 872 26.10 37.79 56.13
C ASP A 872 25.79 37.77 54.61
N PRO A 873 25.63 36.59 53.98
CA PRO A 873 25.35 36.49 52.54
C PRO A 873 24.13 37.30 52.07
N ARG A 874 23.22 37.61 53.00
CA ARG A 874 22.01 38.40 52.74
C ARG A 874 22.30 39.86 52.36
N ASP A 875 23.46 40.38 52.71
CA ASP A 875 23.83 41.81 52.55
C ASP A 875 24.33 42.17 51.11
N VAL A 876 23.83 41.45 50.10
CA VAL A 876 23.65 41.87 48.69
C VAL A 876 24.83 41.71 47.70
N ASN A 877 25.45 40.53 47.62
CA ASN A 877 26.36 40.20 46.50
C ASN A 877 25.91 38.93 45.75
N MET A 878 25.21 39.07 44.61
CA MET A 878 24.56 37.92 43.91
C MET A 878 25.56 36.95 43.26
N ASN A 879 26.79 37.35 42.96
CA ASN A 879 27.76 36.51 42.26
C ASN A 879 28.37 35.39 43.13
N GLN A 880 28.17 35.47 44.45
CA GLN A 880 28.71 34.53 45.46
C GLN A 880 27.64 33.54 45.95
N TRP A 881 26.51 33.48 45.27
CA TRP A 881 25.48 32.47 45.51
C TRP A 881 25.41 31.53 44.30
N SER A 882 25.11 30.25 44.54
CA SER A 882 24.89 29.25 43.49
C SER A 882 23.42 29.07 43.14
N ASN A 883 23.17 29.07 41.84
CA ASN A 883 21.87 28.74 41.24
C ASN A 883 21.79 27.30 40.73
N SER A 884 22.88 26.54 40.80
CA SER A 884 23.01 25.22 40.17
C SER A 884 22.06 24.17 40.75
N PHE A 885 21.49 24.45 41.92
CA PHE A 885 20.54 23.60 42.63
C PHE A 885 19.08 24.09 42.51
N LYS A 886 18.76 25.01 41.59
CA LYS A 886 17.38 25.46 41.34
C LYS A 886 16.45 24.25 41.14
N GLY A 887 15.30 24.27 41.82
CA GLY A 887 14.26 23.24 41.76
C GLY A 887 14.55 21.97 42.56
N ARG A 888 15.70 21.84 43.24
CA ARG A 888 16.04 20.65 44.04
C ARG A 888 15.42 20.65 45.42
N SER A 889 15.13 19.47 45.96
CA SER A 889 14.81 19.34 47.38
C SER A 889 15.99 19.81 48.23
N LEU A 890 15.68 20.52 49.31
CA LEU A 890 16.64 20.72 50.39
C LEU A 890 17.01 19.37 51.05
N ALA A 891 16.03 18.46 51.18
CA ALA A 891 16.20 17.18 51.83
C ALA A 891 16.76 16.14 50.86
N SER A 892 18.03 15.81 51.07
CA SER A 892 18.77 14.84 50.28
C SER A 892 19.55 13.90 51.18
N SER A 893 19.61 12.65 50.75
CA SER A 893 20.40 11.60 51.38
C SER A 893 21.90 11.90 51.38
N SER A 894 22.41 12.75 50.49
CA SER A 894 23.83 13.11 50.48
C SER A 894 24.12 14.49 49.85
N TRP A 895 24.86 15.29 50.60
CA TRP A 895 25.53 16.50 50.17
C TRP A 895 27.03 16.31 50.41
N GLU A 896 27.86 16.83 49.53
CA GLU A 896 29.31 16.89 49.71
C GLU A 896 29.74 18.33 49.47
N ILE A 897 30.46 18.90 50.44
CA ILE A 897 31.10 20.20 50.27
C ILE A 897 32.59 19.99 50.09
N VAL A 898 33.16 20.73 49.16
CA VAL A 898 34.59 20.94 49.00
C VAL A 898 34.83 22.44 49.10
N ILE A 899 35.61 22.87 50.08
CA ILE A 899 36.10 24.24 50.17
C ILE A 899 37.56 24.19 49.74
N GLU A 900 37.81 24.71 48.56
CA GLU A 900 39.13 24.79 47.99
C GLU A 900 39.81 26.06 48.52
N ASP A 901 41.07 25.92 48.93
CA ASP A 901 41.90 27.03 49.37
C ASP A 901 42.43 27.82 48.16
N PHE A 902 41.52 28.30 47.32
CA PHE A 902 41.83 29.09 46.13
C PHE A 902 41.70 30.58 46.44
N SER A 903 42.61 31.16 47.23
CA SER A 903 42.67 32.62 47.37
C SER A 903 44.08 33.18 47.18
N SER A 904 44.23 34.00 46.14
CA SER A 904 45.07 35.21 45.96
C SER A 904 46.45 35.38 46.64
N GLY A 905 47.03 34.35 47.26
CA GLY A 905 48.30 34.34 47.99
C GLY A 905 48.20 34.19 49.52
N VAL A 906 47.04 33.85 50.11
CA VAL A 906 46.85 33.65 51.56
C VAL A 906 46.03 32.39 51.83
N ASP A 907 46.63 31.43 52.54
CA ASP A 907 45.99 30.17 52.90
C ASP A 907 44.98 30.34 54.04
N ILE A 908 43.93 29.53 54.04
CA ILE A 908 42.95 29.47 55.14
C ILE A 908 43.60 28.81 56.36
N ASP A 909 43.62 29.54 57.48
CA ASP A 909 43.99 28.99 58.79
C ASP A 909 42.77 28.31 59.42
N TRP A 910 42.65 27.01 59.17
CA TRP A 910 41.55 26.18 59.66
C TRP A 910 41.46 26.13 61.20
N ASP A 911 42.55 26.40 61.93
CA ASP A 911 42.52 26.49 63.40
C ASP A 911 41.78 27.73 63.89
N GLN A 912 41.62 28.75 63.03
CA GLN A 912 40.90 29.99 63.35
C GLN A 912 39.43 29.97 62.90
N VAL A 913 39.02 28.97 62.13
CA VAL A 913 37.63 28.78 61.73
C VAL A 913 36.80 28.33 62.94
N THR A 914 35.72 29.06 63.20
CA THR A 914 34.82 28.83 64.33
C THR A 914 33.51 28.19 63.92
N ASP A 915 33.02 28.46 62.70
CA ASP A 915 31.85 27.79 62.13
C ASP A 915 31.83 27.94 60.60
N ILE A 916 31.13 27.01 59.94
CA ILE A 916 30.77 27.07 58.52
C ILE A 916 29.26 27.01 58.46
N THR A 917 28.63 28.04 57.90
CA THR A 917 27.17 28.15 57.84
C THR A 917 26.70 28.16 56.39
N PHE A 918 25.85 27.22 56.03
CA PHE A 918 25.15 27.19 54.76
C PHE A 918 23.89 28.04 54.85
N PHE A 919 23.73 28.94 53.89
CA PHE A 919 22.52 29.73 53.68
C PHE A 919 21.83 29.16 52.46
N MET A 920 20.67 28.59 52.66
CA MET A 920 19.88 27.99 51.59
C MET A 920 18.58 28.76 51.51
N ASP A 921 18.49 29.60 50.50
CA ASP A 921 17.31 30.37 50.19
C ASP A 921 16.37 29.51 49.34
N THR A 922 15.19 29.27 49.88
CA THR A 922 14.29 28.24 49.40
C THR A 922 12.88 28.77 49.29
N MET A 923 12.08 28.04 48.53
CA MET A 923 10.65 28.27 48.40
C MET A 923 9.93 27.13 49.10
N ALA A 924 9.10 27.50 50.08
CA ALA A 924 8.19 26.58 50.73
C ALA A 924 6.86 26.58 49.98
N MET A 925 6.49 25.41 49.46
CA MET A 925 5.19 25.17 48.85
C MET A 925 4.28 24.45 49.84
N THR A 926 3.10 25.02 50.06
CA THR A 926 2.06 24.39 50.89
C THR A 926 1.47 23.24 50.10
N LEU A 927 1.39 22.07 50.72
CA LEU A 927 0.59 20.97 50.17
C LEU A 927 -0.91 21.36 50.26
N PRO A 928 -1.76 20.96 49.30
CA PRO A 928 -3.19 21.19 49.25
C PRO A 928 -3.93 20.76 50.50
#